data_AF-A0A671VY31-F1
#
_entry.id   AF-A0A671VY31-F1
#
_cell.length_a   1.000
_cell.length_b   1.000
_cell.length_c   1.000
_cell.angle_alpha   90.00
_cell.angle_beta   90.00
_cell.angle_gamma   90.00
#
_symmetry.space_group_name_H-M   'P 1'
#
loop_
_entity.id
_entity.type
_entity.pdbx_description
1 polymer ?
#
loop_
_entity_poly.entity_id
_entity_poly.type
_entity_poly.pdbx_seq_one_letter_code
_entity_poly.pdbx_strand_id
1 'polypeptide(L)'
;MSRARQPPLVTGISPKEGAAWTKVTIRGENLGTGPADLIGLSICGHNCLLTAEWMSASKIVCRVGPAKDDKGEIIVTTKSGGLGTSTVSFKLLRPERIGILDQSAVWVDEMNYYDMRTDRNKGISPLSLRPSNPLGIDLDKGKIPQKDMELTFPGMSGDFTSENFSATWYLIENHSGSSFDQLKLAASNLKKQATKKNEGSLAYVKGGLSTFFEAQDALAAIHQRLESDGTERVEGSMTQRLENILNRASDTADTLFQEVLGRKDKADSTRNALNVLQRFKFLFNLPLNIERNIQKGDYDVVINDYEKAKSLFGNTEVPVFKKVYAEVETRIGALRSLLLEKLLQTPSTLHDQKRYIRYLSDLHAPGDPAWLCIYAQHKWILQLMQNCRDEFIGGQRVSVGAVDSEGDTRPSALGRLGHTASLKRGGSLRTPRPRTWRFETPQQVQFVEKLSDVVIGQLPNFWKLWISYVNGSLFSETGEKSGQVEKSKKNARQRQNDFKKMIEEMTHRLVKLVRGALLPTTLPQTDLNLYGGWENKTELTGAWLTQIIHTVRGCHDALSALEIPNDLLQVIQDLLLEMRVHCLMVTLLHTAEDVKRLAEKEDWVVDNEGITSLPAQFEQCVVQMLQSLKEPLEIKPGEINVLQLDQVQDQATELSVSIMKVFINCLEQLSTKTNGDIDTSHNISVDLSSPDRFPGVQEGFSPTSEQRLLIILSNCQYLERRTFLNLADHFEKHGFTGTEKITQVSVDAVRQLDRNLFEAYIERRADPIAGSLEPGIYAGYFDWRDCQPPTGVRNYLKEALVNIITVHAEVFTVSKDLVPRVLSRIVESVADEMCRLMQCVSSFSKNGALQARLELCALRDAIAAYLNSESNSSFKLALDALPQLHSGGDKKLLEELLNKFKSSMQLQLTCFQPACVQPCHFQFLLHQIGHKLLFI
;
A
#
# COMPACT_ATOMS: atom_id res chain seq x y z
N MET A 1 46.19 -76.83 -15.46
CA MET A 1 45.11 -77.83 -15.48
C MET A 1 43.85 -77.21 -14.88
N SER A 2 42.94 -76.71 -15.72
CA SER A 2 41.63 -76.19 -15.29
C SER A 2 40.64 -77.34 -15.15
N ARG A 3 39.92 -77.38 -14.02
CA ARG A 3 38.96 -78.42 -13.63
C ARG A 3 37.99 -78.77 -14.77
N ALA A 4 37.84 -80.08 -15.05
CA ALA A 4 36.82 -80.59 -15.96
C ALA A 4 35.42 -80.15 -15.47
N ARG A 5 34.65 -79.49 -16.35
CA ARG A 5 33.30 -79.02 -16.04
C ARG A 5 32.29 -80.14 -16.28
N GLN A 6 31.18 -80.10 -15.54
CA GLN A 6 30.14 -81.13 -15.62
C GLN A 6 29.45 -81.10 -17.00
N PRO A 7 29.04 -82.27 -17.53
CA PRO A 7 28.36 -82.35 -18.81
C PRO A 7 26.97 -81.71 -18.78
N PRO A 8 26.45 -81.25 -19.93
CA PRO A 8 25.10 -80.69 -20.03
C PRO A 8 24.03 -81.70 -19.60
N LEU A 9 23.08 -81.29 -18.76
CA LEU A 9 21.95 -82.12 -18.34
C LEU A 9 20.64 -81.45 -18.73
N VAL A 10 19.86 -82.08 -19.61
CA VAL A 10 18.53 -81.59 -20.00
C VAL A 10 17.48 -82.14 -19.02
N THR A 11 16.79 -81.22 -18.34
CA THR A 11 15.76 -81.53 -17.33
C THR A 11 14.34 -81.25 -17.81
N GLY A 12 14.16 -80.51 -18.92
CA GLY A 12 12.84 -80.20 -19.44
C GLY A 12 12.82 -79.73 -20.89
N ILE A 13 11.70 -79.98 -21.57
CA ILE A 13 11.40 -79.44 -22.90
C ILE A 13 9.94 -78.97 -22.95
N SER A 14 9.69 -77.84 -23.62
CA SER A 14 8.35 -77.29 -23.81
C SER A 14 8.17 -76.72 -25.22
N PRO A 15 7.13 -77.13 -25.97
CA PRO A 15 6.20 -78.23 -25.67
C PRO A 15 6.89 -79.61 -25.68
N LYS A 16 6.28 -80.63 -25.05
CA LYS A 16 6.80 -82.01 -25.02
C LYS A 16 6.49 -82.82 -26.29
N GLU A 17 5.55 -82.35 -27.10
CA GLU A 17 5.16 -82.93 -28.37
C GLU A 17 4.80 -81.84 -29.40
N GLY A 18 4.92 -82.15 -30.69
CA GLY A 18 4.59 -81.22 -31.77
C GLY A 18 4.90 -81.80 -33.15
N ALA A 19 4.43 -81.13 -34.21
CA ALA A 19 4.76 -81.46 -35.60
C ALA A 19 6.18 -80.98 -35.96
N ALA A 20 6.69 -81.39 -37.13
CA ALA A 20 7.96 -80.89 -37.64
C ALA A 20 7.95 -79.34 -37.71
N TRP A 21 9.10 -78.72 -37.41
CA TRP A 21 9.32 -77.28 -37.34
C TRP A 21 8.73 -76.53 -36.13
N THR A 22 8.15 -77.25 -35.16
CA THR A 22 7.70 -76.66 -33.90
C THR A 22 8.86 -76.03 -33.13
N LYS A 23 8.67 -74.80 -32.64
CA LYS A 23 9.63 -74.10 -31.79
C LYS A 23 9.58 -74.67 -30.37
N VAL A 24 10.69 -75.22 -29.90
CA VAL A 24 10.82 -75.85 -28.58
C VAL A 24 11.83 -75.10 -27.71
N THR A 25 11.56 -75.06 -26.41
CA THR A 25 12.45 -74.53 -25.39
C THR A 25 12.99 -75.66 -24.54
N ILE A 26 14.30 -75.85 -24.56
CA ILE A 26 15.05 -76.83 -23.78
C ILE A 26 15.53 -76.16 -22.51
N ARG A 27 15.30 -76.80 -21.35
CA ARG A 27 15.74 -76.37 -20.02
C ARG A 27 16.63 -77.43 -19.40
N GLY A 28 17.66 -77.00 -18.69
CA GLY A 28 18.67 -77.90 -18.15
C GLY A 28 19.69 -77.20 -17.26
N GLU A 29 20.77 -77.91 -16.96
CA GLU A 29 21.94 -77.42 -16.25
C GLU A 29 23.18 -77.60 -17.13
N ASN A 30 24.13 -76.67 -17.03
CA ASN A 30 25.40 -76.71 -17.78
C ASN A 30 25.24 -76.79 -19.32
N LEU A 31 24.22 -76.14 -19.90
CA LEU A 31 23.95 -76.09 -21.34
C LEU A 31 24.91 -75.16 -22.12
N GLY A 32 26.15 -75.01 -21.64
CA GLY A 32 27.21 -74.19 -22.22
C GLY A 32 27.36 -72.81 -21.58
N THR A 33 28.52 -72.18 -21.75
CA THR A 33 28.83 -70.85 -21.17
C THR A 33 28.50 -69.66 -22.07
N GLY A 34 28.13 -69.94 -23.32
CA GLY A 34 27.80 -68.94 -24.34
C GLY A 34 27.44 -69.62 -25.66
N PRO A 35 26.95 -68.87 -26.67
CA PRO A 35 26.52 -69.44 -27.95
C PRO A 35 27.63 -70.18 -28.69
N ALA A 36 28.88 -69.71 -28.59
CA ALA A 36 30.04 -70.37 -29.21
C ALA A 36 30.44 -71.70 -28.51
N ASP A 37 29.90 -71.97 -27.33
CA ASP A 37 30.18 -73.20 -26.58
C ASP A 37 29.21 -74.34 -26.98
N LEU A 38 28.07 -74.03 -27.60
CA LEU A 38 27.12 -75.02 -28.11
C LEU A 38 27.58 -75.54 -29.48
N ILE A 39 28.10 -76.77 -29.53
CA ILE A 39 28.66 -77.38 -30.75
C ILE A 39 27.74 -78.43 -31.37
N GLY A 40 26.72 -78.89 -30.66
CA GLY A 40 25.75 -79.84 -31.18
C GLY A 40 24.43 -79.80 -30.43
N LEU A 41 23.33 -79.91 -31.16
CA LEU A 41 22.00 -80.12 -30.60
C LEU A 41 21.25 -81.12 -31.48
N SER A 42 20.85 -82.25 -30.91
CA SER A 42 20.06 -83.27 -31.60
C SER A 42 18.76 -83.55 -30.85
N ILE A 43 17.63 -83.57 -31.57
CA ILE A 43 16.32 -83.95 -31.04
C ILE A 43 15.76 -85.06 -31.93
N CYS A 44 15.40 -86.19 -31.34
CA CYS A 44 14.90 -87.37 -32.09
C CYS A 44 15.82 -87.79 -33.25
N GLY A 45 17.15 -87.69 -33.06
CA GLY A 45 18.14 -88.04 -34.08
C GLY A 45 18.34 -87.00 -35.18
N HIS A 46 17.63 -85.86 -35.16
CA HIS A 46 17.81 -84.77 -36.13
C HIS A 46 18.67 -83.64 -35.55
N ASN A 47 19.68 -83.20 -36.32
CA ASN A 47 20.55 -82.08 -35.94
C ASN A 47 19.78 -80.75 -36.03
N CYS A 48 19.54 -80.14 -34.87
CA CYS A 48 18.82 -78.88 -34.73
C CYS A 48 19.76 -77.69 -34.43
N LEU A 49 21.08 -77.84 -34.57
CA LEU A 49 22.06 -76.79 -34.24
C LEU A 49 21.86 -75.51 -35.06
N LEU A 50 21.52 -75.63 -36.35
CA LEU A 50 21.33 -74.48 -37.23
C LEU A 50 20.18 -73.56 -36.80
N THR A 51 19.20 -74.10 -36.08
CA THR A 51 18.05 -73.33 -35.57
C THR A 51 18.15 -73.08 -34.07
N ALA A 52 19.26 -73.47 -33.43
CA ALA A 52 19.46 -73.36 -32.00
C ALA A 52 19.97 -71.97 -31.61
N GLU A 53 19.20 -71.30 -30.77
CA GLU A 53 19.57 -70.06 -30.09
C GLU A 53 19.90 -70.39 -28.62
N TRP A 54 21.17 -70.24 -28.25
CA TRP A 54 21.58 -70.33 -26.86
C TRP A 54 21.12 -69.08 -26.11
N MET A 55 20.37 -69.25 -25.02
CA MET A 55 19.84 -68.14 -24.23
C MET A 55 20.58 -67.98 -22.90
N SER A 56 20.92 -69.09 -22.24
CA SER A 56 21.67 -69.10 -20.98
C SER A 56 22.20 -70.50 -20.69
N ALA A 57 23.04 -70.65 -19.65
CA ALA A 57 23.56 -71.94 -19.20
C ALA A 57 22.47 -72.95 -18.76
N SER A 58 21.20 -72.53 -18.67
CA SER A 58 20.06 -73.39 -18.34
C SER A 58 18.96 -73.40 -19.40
N LYS A 59 19.13 -72.72 -20.54
CA LYS A 59 18.07 -72.58 -21.55
C LYS A 59 18.59 -72.43 -22.97
N ILE A 60 18.06 -73.26 -23.87
CA ILE A 60 18.27 -73.18 -25.32
C ILE A 60 16.89 -73.19 -26.01
N VAL A 61 16.74 -72.46 -27.11
CA VAL A 61 15.52 -72.46 -27.92
C VAL A 61 15.88 -72.90 -29.34
N CYS A 62 15.14 -73.85 -29.92
CA CYS A 62 15.38 -74.28 -31.29
C CYS A 62 14.08 -74.68 -31.99
N ARG A 63 14.14 -75.01 -33.29
CA ARG A 63 13.02 -75.66 -34.00
C ARG A 63 13.36 -77.11 -34.27
N VAL A 64 12.42 -78.00 -33.98
CA VAL A 64 12.59 -79.44 -34.21
C VAL A 64 12.54 -79.71 -35.71
N GLY A 65 13.54 -80.38 -36.27
CA GLY A 65 13.54 -80.78 -37.68
C GLY A 65 12.69 -82.02 -37.95
N PRO A 66 12.51 -82.42 -39.23
CA PRO A 66 11.84 -83.67 -39.58
C PRO A 66 12.70 -84.86 -39.12
N ALA A 67 12.28 -85.52 -38.04
CA ALA A 67 12.93 -86.71 -37.51
C ALA A 67 12.24 -87.98 -38.00
N LYS A 68 13.01 -89.07 -38.13
CA LYS A 68 12.48 -90.40 -38.53
C LYS A 68 11.79 -91.13 -37.38
N ASP A 69 12.18 -90.83 -36.14
CA ASP A 69 11.69 -91.53 -34.95
C ASP A 69 10.58 -90.75 -34.25
N ASP A 70 9.51 -91.45 -33.87
CA ASP A 70 8.31 -90.85 -33.29
C ASP A 70 8.54 -90.32 -31.86
N LYS A 71 9.57 -90.82 -31.16
CA LYS A 71 10.00 -90.38 -29.83
C LYS A 71 11.49 -90.59 -29.67
N GLY A 72 12.23 -89.57 -29.21
CA GLY A 72 13.68 -89.69 -29.06
C GLY A 72 14.29 -88.73 -28.03
N GLU A 73 15.56 -88.99 -27.72
CA GLU A 73 16.34 -88.24 -26.74
C GLU A 73 16.74 -86.85 -27.27
N ILE A 74 17.04 -85.95 -26.32
CA ILE A 74 17.51 -84.60 -26.59
C ILE A 74 18.96 -84.53 -26.16
N ILE A 75 19.89 -84.46 -27.11
CA ILE A 75 21.33 -84.49 -26.83
C ILE A 75 21.89 -83.10 -27.10
N VAL A 76 22.41 -82.46 -26.05
CA VAL A 76 23.11 -81.16 -26.11
C VAL A 76 24.59 -81.42 -25.95
N THR A 77 25.40 -81.02 -26.93
CA THR A 77 26.87 -81.17 -26.90
C THR A 77 27.52 -79.80 -26.79
N THR A 78 28.35 -79.61 -25.77
CA THR A 78 29.09 -78.36 -25.53
C THR A 78 30.59 -78.57 -25.67
N LYS A 79 31.32 -77.53 -26.06
CA LYS A 79 32.79 -77.58 -26.16
C LYS A 79 33.43 -77.67 -24.77
N SER A 80 32.81 -77.06 -23.75
CA SER A 80 33.32 -77.04 -22.38
C SER A 80 32.93 -78.25 -21.51
N GLY A 81 31.73 -78.82 -21.70
CA GLY A 81 31.18 -79.92 -20.90
C GLY A 81 31.05 -81.25 -21.64
N GLY A 82 31.30 -81.30 -22.96
CA GLY A 82 31.17 -82.51 -23.75
C GLY A 82 29.73 -82.88 -24.07
N LEU A 83 29.48 -84.19 -24.26
CA LEU A 83 28.18 -84.73 -24.65
C LEU A 83 27.23 -84.78 -23.44
N GLY A 84 26.07 -84.15 -23.57
CA GLY A 84 25.06 -84.08 -22.52
C GLY A 84 24.11 -85.26 -22.49
N THR A 85 23.38 -85.38 -21.38
CA THR A 85 22.34 -86.39 -21.17
C THR A 85 20.98 -85.71 -20.97
N SER A 86 19.89 -86.41 -21.26
CA SER A 86 18.53 -85.90 -21.06
C SER A 86 17.70 -86.83 -20.21
N THR A 87 16.94 -86.26 -19.27
CA THR A 87 15.92 -86.97 -18.49
C THR A 87 14.54 -86.94 -19.16
N VAL A 88 14.42 -86.20 -20.27
CA VAL A 88 13.16 -86.00 -21.01
C VAL A 88 13.33 -86.30 -22.50
N SER A 89 12.24 -86.73 -23.14
CA SER A 89 12.18 -87.03 -24.58
C SER A 89 11.15 -86.16 -25.27
N PHE A 90 11.34 -85.84 -26.55
CA PHE A 90 10.35 -85.18 -27.39
C PHE A 90 9.58 -86.21 -28.23
N LYS A 91 8.28 -85.97 -28.48
CA LYS A 91 7.44 -86.82 -29.35
C LYS A 91 7.04 -86.05 -30.62
N LEU A 92 7.41 -86.58 -31.79
CA LEU A 92 7.06 -85.98 -33.08
C LEU A 92 5.69 -86.49 -33.55
N LEU A 93 4.74 -85.58 -33.80
CA LEU A 93 3.42 -85.92 -34.32
C LEU A 93 3.49 -86.04 -35.85
N ARG A 94 3.13 -87.20 -36.40
CA ARG A 94 3.00 -87.39 -37.86
C ARG A 94 1.72 -86.69 -38.35
N PRO A 95 1.76 -85.95 -39.47
CA PRO A 95 0.55 -85.38 -40.05
C PRO A 95 -0.40 -86.49 -40.54
N GLU A 96 -1.66 -86.47 -40.11
CA GLU A 96 -2.72 -87.35 -40.61
C GLU A 96 -3.09 -87.01 -42.07
N ARG A 97 -3.49 -88.02 -42.85
CA ARG A 97 -3.96 -87.83 -44.24
C ARG A 97 -5.28 -87.07 -44.24
N ILE A 98 -5.26 -85.87 -44.83
CA ILE A 98 -6.43 -84.99 -44.99
C ILE A 98 -7.39 -85.59 -46.03
N GLY A 99 -8.68 -85.66 -45.72
CA GLY A 99 -9.72 -86.17 -46.62
C GLY A 99 -10.18 -85.12 -47.63
N ILE A 100 -10.82 -85.58 -48.72
CA ILE A 100 -11.28 -84.78 -49.87
C ILE A 100 -12.25 -83.63 -49.47
N LEU A 101 -12.80 -83.66 -48.26
CA LEU A 101 -13.78 -82.70 -47.74
C LEU A 101 -13.19 -81.66 -46.77
N ASP A 102 -11.90 -81.72 -46.44
CA ASP A 102 -11.27 -80.80 -45.50
C ASP A 102 -10.49 -79.69 -46.23
N GLN A 103 -10.76 -78.44 -45.87
CA GLN A 103 -10.14 -77.26 -46.51
C GLN A 103 -8.69 -77.05 -46.02
N SER A 104 -7.74 -77.04 -46.97
CA SER A 104 -6.33 -76.70 -46.73
C SER A 104 -6.05 -75.22 -46.99
N ALA A 105 -5.34 -74.57 -46.07
CA ALA A 105 -4.88 -73.17 -46.20
C ALA A 105 -3.56 -73.02 -46.98
N VAL A 106 -3.07 -74.09 -47.60
CA VAL A 106 -1.83 -74.11 -48.40
C VAL A 106 -2.13 -74.77 -49.74
N TRP A 107 -1.90 -74.05 -50.83
CA TRP A 107 -2.01 -74.56 -52.20
C TRP A 107 -0.91 -75.59 -52.45
N VAL A 108 -1.28 -76.75 -52.99
CA VAL A 108 -0.38 -77.79 -53.50
C VAL A 108 -0.48 -77.75 -55.02
N ASP A 109 0.66 -77.68 -55.73
CA ASP A 109 0.70 -77.69 -57.19
C ASP A 109 0.19 -79.04 -57.73
N GLU A 110 -0.96 -79.01 -58.40
CA GLU A 110 -1.55 -80.17 -59.07
C GLU A 110 -0.97 -80.32 -60.48
N MET A 111 0.10 -81.12 -60.62
CA MET A 111 0.54 -81.63 -61.92
C MET A 111 0.79 -83.15 -61.85
N ASN A 112 0.30 -83.84 -62.90
CA ASN A 112 0.42 -85.27 -63.26
C ASN A 112 -0.69 -86.20 -62.75
N TYR A 113 -1.80 -86.27 -63.49
CA TYR A 113 -2.91 -87.21 -63.19
C TYR A 113 -3.27 -88.23 -64.29
N TYR A 114 -2.53 -88.37 -65.39
CA TYR A 114 -2.90 -89.38 -66.42
C TYR A 114 -1.71 -90.07 -67.07
N ASP A 115 -1.02 -90.90 -66.29
CA ASP A 115 -0.17 -91.95 -66.84
C ASP A 115 -0.24 -93.18 -65.93
N MET A 116 -1.34 -93.94 -65.98
CA MET A 116 -1.52 -95.21 -65.24
C MET A 116 -2.84 -95.94 -65.57
N ARG A 117 -3.06 -96.33 -66.84
CA ARG A 117 -4.05 -97.39 -67.17
C ARG A 117 -3.55 -98.31 -68.28
N THR A 118 -2.48 -99.04 -67.97
CA THR A 118 -2.24 -100.37 -68.53
C THR A 118 -2.94 -101.41 -67.67
N ASP A 119 -3.65 -102.31 -68.36
CA ASP A 119 -4.09 -103.65 -67.96
C ASP A 119 -5.55 -103.89 -67.50
N ARG A 120 -6.25 -104.54 -68.45
CA ARG A 120 -7.11 -105.73 -68.37
C ARG A 120 -8.48 -105.73 -67.66
N ASN A 121 -9.43 -106.07 -68.53
CA ASN A 121 -10.57 -106.97 -68.33
C ASN A 121 -11.78 -106.44 -67.55
N LYS A 122 -12.64 -105.70 -68.28
CA LYS A 122 -14.11 -105.84 -68.23
C LYS A 122 -14.73 -105.17 -69.47
N GLY A 123 -15.55 -105.93 -70.22
CA GLY A 123 -16.48 -105.42 -71.24
C GLY A 123 -15.83 -105.07 -72.59
N ILE A 124 -15.78 -106.02 -73.51
CA ILE A 124 -15.42 -105.75 -74.91
C ILE A 124 -16.62 -105.08 -75.58
N SER A 125 -16.45 -103.81 -75.93
CA SER A 125 -17.41 -103.06 -76.76
C SER A 125 -17.46 -103.62 -78.19
N PRO A 126 -18.61 -103.52 -78.90
CA PRO A 126 -18.81 -104.07 -80.25
C PRO A 126 -17.97 -103.39 -81.35
N LEU A 127 -17.12 -102.42 -80.98
CA LEU A 127 -16.31 -101.60 -81.87
C LEU A 127 -14.79 -101.82 -81.69
N SER A 128 -14.38 -102.89 -80.99
CA SER A 128 -12.97 -103.27 -80.97
C SER A 128 -12.56 -103.89 -82.31
N LEU A 129 -12.07 -103.05 -83.22
CA LEU A 129 -11.32 -103.44 -84.41
C LEU A 129 -9.94 -104.02 -84.02
N ARG A 130 -9.91 -105.12 -83.26
CA ARG A 130 -8.70 -105.94 -83.13
C ARG A 130 -8.80 -107.13 -84.07
N PRO A 131 -7.91 -107.27 -85.07
CA PRO A 131 -7.89 -108.46 -85.92
C PRO A 131 -7.59 -109.70 -85.07
N SER A 132 -8.46 -110.70 -85.15
CA SER A 132 -8.20 -112.05 -84.62
C SER A 132 -7.00 -112.67 -85.34
N ASN A 133 -6.12 -113.35 -84.59
CA ASN A 133 -4.90 -114.04 -85.05
C ASN A 133 -5.00 -114.57 -86.51
N PRO A 134 -4.37 -113.90 -87.50
CA PRO A 134 -4.60 -114.17 -88.92
C PRO A 134 -3.95 -115.48 -89.42
N LEU A 135 -3.03 -116.06 -88.65
CA LEU A 135 -2.36 -117.32 -89.00
C LEU A 135 -3.12 -118.55 -88.47
N GLY A 136 -4.00 -118.39 -87.48
CA GLY A 136 -4.86 -119.46 -86.96
C GLY A 136 -4.09 -120.59 -86.25
N ILE A 137 -2.86 -120.31 -85.79
CA ILE A 137 -2.00 -121.21 -85.02
C ILE A 137 -1.69 -120.54 -83.68
N ASP A 138 -1.62 -121.30 -82.59
CA ASP A 138 -1.35 -120.76 -81.27
C ASP A 138 -0.01 -120.03 -81.19
N LEU A 139 -0.01 -118.91 -80.47
CA LEU A 139 1.17 -118.05 -80.30
C LEU A 139 2.12 -118.69 -79.28
N ASP A 140 3.37 -118.91 -79.67
CA ASP A 140 4.38 -119.47 -78.81
C ASP A 140 5.10 -118.31 -78.09
N LYS A 141 4.99 -118.23 -76.76
CA LYS A 141 5.60 -117.15 -75.98
C LYS A 141 7.10 -117.39 -75.80
N GLY A 142 7.86 -117.26 -76.87
CA GLY A 142 9.32 -117.21 -76.81
C GLY A 142 9.78 -115.95 -76.06
N LYS A 143 10.47 -116.09 -74.93
CA LYS A 143 11.12 -114.97 -74.24
C LYS A 143 12.39 -114.59 -75.00
N ILE A 144 12.26 -113.82 -76.07
CA ILE A 144 13.41 -113.17 -76.72
C ILE A 144 13.47 -111.72 -76.21
N PRO A 145 14.59 -111.26 -75.64
CA PRO A 145 14.73 -109.88 -75.18
C PRO A 145 14.59 -108.87 -76.33
N GLN A 146 13.71 -107.89 -76.16
CA GLN A 146 13.37 -106.88 -77.19
C GLN A 146 14.59 -106.07 -77.69
N LYS A 147 15.64 -105.95 -76.85
CA LYS A 147 16.91 -105.28 -77.20
C LYS A 147 17.72 -106.01 -78.28
N ASP A 148 17.62 -107.34 -78.40
CA ASP A 148 18.38 -108.10 -79.40
C ASP A 148 17.71 -108.04 -80.78
N MET A 149 16.39 -107.85 -80.85
CA MET A 149 15.62 -107.71 -82.10
C MET A 149 15.76 -106.31 -82.72
N GLU A 150 15.83 -105.25 -81.90
CA GLU A 150 16.12 -103.89 -82.36
C GLU A 150 17.54 -103.75 -82.96
N LEU A 151 18.49 -104.59 -82.54
CA LEU A 151 19.84 -104.65 -83.13
C LEU A 151 19.87 -105.35 -84.50
N THR A 152 18.99 -106.34 -84.73
CA THR A 152 18.94 -107.09 -86.00
C THR A 152 18.02 -106.46 -87.05
N PHE A 153 16.98 -105.73 -86.63
CA PHE A 153 16.03 -105.04 -87.50
C PHE A 153 15.78 -103.58 -87.04
N PRO A 154 16.69 -102.63 -87.28
CA PRO A 154 16.52 -101.24 -86.82
C PRO A 154 15.29 -100.58 -87.45
N GLY A 155 14.40 -100.02 -86.62
CA GLY A 155 13.25 -99.22 -87.06
C GLY A 155 12.04 -99.99 -87.61
N MET A 156 12.06 -101.32 -87.57
CA MET A 156 10.92 -102.17 -87.94
C MET A 156 10.08 -102.53 -86.71
N SER A 157 8.83 -102.94 -86.92
CA SER A 157 7.92 -103.38 -85.84
C SER A 157 7.23 -104.70 -86.17
N GLY A 158 6.94 -105.49 -85.14
CA GLY A 158 6.08 -106.68 -85.22
C GLY A 158 4.58 -106.37 -85.12
N ASP A 159 4.17 -105.12 -84.95
CA ASP A 159 2.75 -104.75 -84.79
C ASP A 159 2.04 -104.46 -86.12
N PHE A 160 0.87 -105.07 -86.33
CA PHE A 160 0.07 -104.97 -87.56
C PHE A 160 -0.45 -103.56 -87.87
N THR A 161 -0.52 -102.70 -86.86
CA THR A 161 -0.99 -101.31 -87.01
C THR A 161 0.12 -100.31 -87.27
N SER A 162 1.38 -100.75 -87.30
CA SER A 162 2.52 -99.90 -87.63
C SER A 162 2.79 -99.87 -89.14
N GLU A 163 3.11 -98.69 -89.69
CA GLU A 163 3.51 -98.54 -91.10
C GLU A 163 4.83 -99.26 -91.42
N ASN A 164 5.68 -99.53 -90.41
CA ASN A 164 6.99 -100.19 -90.57
C ASN A 164 6.95 -101.69 -90.24
N PHE A 165 5.84 -102.37 -90.54
CA PHE A 165 5.63 -103.77 -90.17
C PHE A 165 6.59 -104.74 -90.89
N SER A 166 7.21 -105.65 -90.14
CA SER A 166 8.02 -106.76 -90.67
C SER A 166 7.35 -108.10 -90.36
N ALA A 167 6.95 -108.81 -91.42
CA ALA A 167 6.40 -110.17 -91.28
C ALA A 167 7.42 -111.16 -90.67
N THR A 168 8.72 -110.96 -90.94
CA THR A 168 9.80 -111.79 -90.41
C THR A 168 9.98 -111.57 -88.90
N TRP A 169 9.92 -110.32 -88.44
CA TRP A 169 9.94 -110.00 -87.01
C TRP A 169 8.73 -110.65 -86.31
N TYR A 170 7.54 -110.47 -86.86
CA TYR A 170 6.31 -111.02 -86.28
C TYR A 170 6.35 -112.55 -86.11
N LEU A 171 6.92 -113.28 -87.08
CA LEU A 171 7.06 -114.73 -87.00
C LEU A 171 8.14 -115.16 -85.98
N ILE A 172 9.24 -114.42 -85.85
CA ILE A 172 10.28 -114.73 -84.84
C ILE A 172 9.75 -114.49 -83.42
N GLU A 173 9.07 -113.37 -83.21
CA GLU A 173 8.56 -112.99 -81.89
C GLU A 173 7.43 -113.92 -81.41
N ASN A 174 6.53 -114.32 -82.32
CA ASN A 174 5.31 -115.03 -81.94
C ASN A 174 5.25 -116.51 -82.35
N HIS A 175 6.12 -116.97 -83.26
CA HIS A 175 6.09 -118.33 -83.83
C HIS A 175 7.50 -118.95 -83.99
N SER A 176 8.46 -118.56 -83.16
CA SER A 176 9.85 -119.08 -83.21
C SER A 176 9.96 -120.61 -83.03
N GLY A 177 9.02 -121.25 -82.33
CA GLY A 177 8.98 -122.71 -82.11
C GLY A 177 8.10 -123.50 -83.08
N SER A 178 7.43 -122.85 -84.05
CA SER A 178 6.45 -123.51 -84.92
C SER A 178 7.09 -124.41 -85.99
N SER A 179 6.56 -125.62 -86.18
CA SER A 179 7.10 -126.57 -87.17
C SER A 179 6.75 -126.17 -88.61
N PHE A 180 7.53 -126.65 -89.60
CA PHE A 180 7.29 -126.33 -91.01
C PHE A 180 5.89 -126.71 -91.50
N ASP A 181 5.36 -127.86 -91.05
CA ASP A 181 4.00 -128.29 -91.41
C ASP A 181 2.92 -127.38 -90.83
N GLN A 182 3.14 -126.83 -89.63
CA GLN A 182 2.26 -125.82 -89.04
C GLN A 182 2.27 -124.53 -89.86
N LEU A 183 3.44 -124.01 -90.24
CA LEU A 183 3.54 -122.81 -91.07
C LEU A 183 2.87 -122.99 -92.45
N LYS A 184 2.95 -124.19 -93.04
CA LYS A 184 2.26 -124.52 -94.30
C LYS A 184 0.74 -124.51 -94.14
N LEU A 185 0.22 -124.95 -92.99
CA LEU A 185 -1.20 -124.86 -92.66
C LEU A 185 -1.64 -123.40 -92.48
N ALA A 186 -0.83 -122.59 -91.78
CA ALA A 186 -1.07 -121.14 -91.63
C ALA A 186 -1.19 -120.45 -92.99
N ALA A 187 -0.28 -120.74 -93.92
CA ALA A 187 -0.33 -120.17 -95.27
C ALA A 187 -1.62 -120.56 -96.03
N SER A 188 -2.10 -121.80 -95.87
CA SER A 188 -3.37 -122.24 -96.47
C SER A 188 -4.58 -121.53 -95.86
N ASN A 189 -4.59 -121.35 -94.54
CA ASN A 189 -5.65 -120.64 -93.83
C ASN A 189 -5.72 -119.16 -94.22
N LEU A 190 -4.58 -118.51 -94.33
CA LEU A 190 -4.50 -117.10 -94.71
C LEU A 190 -5.01 -116.90 -96.15
N LYS A 191 -4.71 -117.85 -97.06
CA LYS A 191 -5.25 -117.86 -98.42
C LYS A 191 -6.78 -118.06 -98.46
N LYS A 192 -7.35 -118.87 -97.56
CA LYS A 192 -8.82 -119.05 -97.42
C LYS A 192 -9.52 -117.84 -96.80
N GLN A 193 -8.87 -117.12 -95.87
CA GLN A 193 -9.45 -115.90 -95.30
C GLN A 193 -9.45 -114.74 -96.31
N ALA A 194 -8.41 -114.62 -97.14
CA ALA A 194 -8.35 -113.61 -98.19
C ALA A 194 -9.50 -113.76 -99.21
N THR A 195 -9.89 -115.00 -99.56
CA THR A 195 -11.00 -115.23 -100.50
C THR A 195 -12.39 -115.05 -99.87
N LYS A 196 -12.56 -115.22 -98.56
CA LYS A 196 -13.85 -115.01 -97.85
C LYS A 196 -14.27 -113.54 -97.71
N LYS A 197 -13.36 -112.56 -97.84
CA LYS A 197 -13.70 -111.13 -97.73
C LYS A 197 -14.48 -110.57 -98.94
N ASN A 198 -14.47 -111.23 -100.10
CA ASN A 198 -15.09 -110.69 -101.31
C ASN A 198 -16.60 -110.99 -101.47
N GLU A 199 -17.20 -111.92 -100.71
CA GLU A 199 -18.61 -112.34 -100.92
C GLU A 199 -19.58 -112.00 -99.76
N GLY A 200 -19.13 -111.32 -98.69
CA GLY A 200 -19.91 -111.15 -97.44
C GLY A 200 -20.23 -109.72 -96.98
N SER A 201 -20.08 -108.69 -97.82
CA SER A 201 -20.11 -107.28 -97.36
C SER A 201 -21.52 -106.66 -97.17
N LEU A 202 -22.59 -107.28 -97.65
CA LEU A 202 -23.94 -106.68 -97.59
C LEU A 202 -24.75 -107.02 -96.31
N ALA A 203 -24.37 -108.03 -95.54
CA ALA A 203 -25.15 -108.48 -94.38
C ALA A 203 -24.88 -107.69 -93.09
N TYR A 204 -23.75 -106.98 -92.98
CA TYR A 204 -23.34 -106.27 -91.76
C TYR A 204 -23.98 -104.88 -91.57
N VAL A 205 -24.59 -104.29 -92.61
CA VAL A 205 -25.14 -102.92 -92.56
C VAL A 205 -26.55 -102.85 -91.96
N LYS A 206 -27.29 -103.97 -91.89
CA LYS A 206 -28.69 -103.96 -91.42
C LYS A 206 -28.87 -103.76 -89.90
N GLY A 207 -27.84 -103.96 -89.08
CA GLY A 207 -27.96 -103.94 -87.62
C GLY A 207 -27.61 -102.62 -86.92
N GLY A 208 -26.98 -101.66 -87.61
CA GLY A 208 -26.36 -100.45 -86.99
C GLY A 208 -26.88 -99.10 -87.49
N LEU A 209 -28.02 -99.08 -88.19
CA LEU A 209 -28.60 -97.86 -88.77
C LEU A 209 -29.06 -96.85 -87.70
N SER A 210 -29.55 -97.31 -86.55
CA SER A 210 -30.05 -96.43 -85.47
C SER A 210 -28.95 -95.54 -84.89
N THR A 211 -27.77 -96.11 -84.64
CA THR A 211 -26.61 -95.37 -84.12
C THR A 211 -26.05 -94.34 -85.11
N PHE A 212 -26.26 -94.56 -86.42
CA PHE A 212 -25.88 -93.59 -87.45
C PHE A 212 -26.82 -92.38 -87.44
N PHE A 213 -28.13 -92.60 -87.31
CA PHE A 213 -29.10 -91.51 -87.20
C PHE A 213 -28.91 -90.72 -85.90
N GLU A 214 -28.63 -91.38 -84.77
CA GLU A 214 -28.34 -90.69 -83.50
C GLU A 214 -27.07 -89.83 -83.58
N ALA A 215 -26.00 -90.31 -84.23
CA ALA A 215 -24.79 -89.53 -84.43
C ALA A 215 -25.01 -88.34 -85.36
N GLN A 216 -25.84 -88.51 -86.40
CA GLN A 216 -26.20 -87.44 -87.32
C GLN A 216 -27.07 -86.37 -86.65
N ASP A 217 -28.06 -86.77 -85.84
CA ASP A 217 -28.90 -85.85 -85.07
C ASP A 217 -28.07 -85.07 -84.02
N ALA A 218 -27.11 -85.73 -83.36
CA ALA A 218 -26.18 -85.05 -82.45
C ALA A 218 -25.28 -84.03 -83.17
N LEU A 219 -24.77 -84.38 -84.36
CA LEU A 219 -24.00 -83.46 -85.20
C LEU A 219 -24.85 -82.26 -85.68
N ALA A 220 -26.11 -82.51 -86.05
CA ALA A 220 -27.04 -81.45 -86.42
C ALA A 220 -27.34 -80.51 -85.24
N ALA A 221 -27.52 -81.05 -84.03
CA ALA A 221 -27.74 -80.26 -82.82
C ALA A 221 -26.53 -79.38 -82.44
N ILE A 222 -25.30 -79.91 -82.62
CA ILE A 222 -24.07 -79.13 -82.43
C ILE A 222 -23.96 -78.02 -83.46
N HIS A 223 -24.26 -78.31 -84.73
CA HIS A 223 -24.24 -77.32 -85.80
C HIS A 223 -25.25 -76.19 -85.55
N GLN A 224 -26.45 -76.52 -85.07
CA GLN A 224 -27.48 -75.55 -84.73
C GLN A 224 -27.08 -74.66 -83.52
N ARG A 225 -26.41 -75.24 -82.51
CA ARG A 225 -25.84 -74.49 -81.37
C ARG A 225 -24.74 -73.53 -81.82
N LEU A 226 -23.87 -73.97 -82.73
CA LEU A 226 -22.81 -73.14 -83.32
C LEU A 226 -23.39 -71.97 -84.13
N GLU A 227 -24.47 -72.20 -84.90
CA GLU A 227 -25.16 -71.14 -85.62
C GLU A 227 -25.89 -70.16 -84.69
N SER A 228 -26.51 -70.65 -83.60
CA SER A 228 -27.18 -69.78 -82.62
C SER A 228 -26.22 -68.92 -81.79
N ASP A 229 -24.99 -69.42 -81.56
CA ASP A 229 -23.91 -68.69 -80.88
C ASP A 229 -23.07 -67.83 -81.84
N GLY A 230 -23.49 -67.73 -83.11
CA GLY A 230 -23.08 -66.70 -84.05
C GLY A 230 -21.70 -66.92 -84.65
N THR A 231 -21.62 -67.74 -85.70
CA THR A 231 -20.54 -67.65 -86.68
C THR A 231 -21.15 -67.36 -88.04
N GLU A 232 -21.11 -66.08 -88.45
CA GLU A 232 -20.76 -65.61 -89.81
C GLU A 232 -21.23 -64.17 -90.16
N ARG A 233 -21.93 -63.42 -89.28
CA ARG A 233 -22.39 -62.05 -89.66
C ARG A 233 -22.21 -60.90 -88.66
N VAL A 234 -21.49 -61.08 -87.55
CA VAL A 234 -21.13 -59.95 -86.66
C VAL A 234 -19.67 -60.08 -86.25
N GLU A 235 -18.87 -59.06 -86.55
CA GLU A 235 -17.49 -58.94 -86.07
C GLU A 235 -17.48 -58.90 -84.54
N GLY A 236 -17.05 -60.00 -83.91
CA GLY A 236 -16.79 -60.05 -82.48
C GLY A 236 -16.37 -61.46 -82.04
N SER A 237 -15.14 -61.59 -81.54
CA SER A 237 -14.63 -62.85 -80.98
C SER A 237 -15.52 -63.31 -79.82
N MET A 238 -15.75 -64.62 -79.71
CA MET A 238 -16.47 -65.29 -78.62
C MET A 238 -15.95 -64.91 -77.21
N THR A 239 -14.75 -64.35 -77.12
CA THR A 239 -14.09 -63.86 -75.88
C THR A 239 -14.34 -62.38 -75.53
N GLN A 240 -14.93 -61.56 -76.40
CA GLN A 240 -15.11 -60.11 -76.13
C GLN A 240 -15.97 -59.82 -74.89
N ARG A 241 -16.96 -60.68 -74.61
CA ARG A 241 -17.77 -60.55 -73.38
C ARG A 241 -16.94 -60.80 -72.12
N LEU A 242 -15.99 -61.73 -72.21
CA LEU A 242 -15.05 -62.02 -71.12
C LEU A 242 -14.04 -60.89 -70.94
N GLU A 243 -13.48 -60.37 -72.04
CA GLU A 243 -12.57 -59.23 -72.05
C GLU A 243 -13.21 -57.98 -71.45
N ASN A 244 -14.46 -57.68 -71.83
CA ASN A 244 -15.23 -56.58 -71.26
C ASN A 244 -15.46 -56.75 -69.75
N ILE A 245 -15.74 -57.98 -69.26
CA ILE A 245 -15.90 -58.24 -67.82
C ILE A 245 -14.56 -58.12 -67.09
N LEU A 246 -13.46 -58.58 -67.69
CA LEU A 246 -12.13 -58.53 -67.10
C LEU A 246 -11.62 -57.09 -66.98
N ASN A 247 -11.79 -56.30 -68.03
CA ASN A 247 -11.44 -54.88 -68.03
C ASN A 247 -12.29 -54.11 -67.01
N ARG A 248 -13.60 -54.40 -66.94
CA ARG A 248 -14.47 -53.81 -65.90
C ARG A 248 -14.02 -54.18 -64.48
N ALA A 249 -13.60 -55.42 -64.26
CA ALA A 249 -13.10 -55.87 -62.97
C ALA A 249 -11.76 -55.20 -62.62
N SER A 250 -10.86 -55.02 -63.59
CA SER A 250 -9.61 -54.27 -63.43
C SER A 250 -9.86 -52.81 -63.09
N ASP A 251 -10.72 -52.12 -63.84
CA ASP A 251 -11.06 -50.72 -63.58
C ASP A 251 -11.73 -50.54 -62.20
N THR A 252 -12.56 -51.52 -61.80
CA THR A 252 -13.19 -51.53 -60.47
C THR A 252 -12.16 -51.79 -59.37
N ALA A 253 -11.16 -52.64 -59.62
CA ALA A 253 -10.06 -52.88 -58.68
C ALA A 253 -9.17 -51.63 -58.54
N ASP A 254 -8.80 -50.97 -59.65
CA ASP A 254 -7.97 -49.76 -59.62
C ASP A 254 -8.67 -48.59 -58.92
N THR A 255 -9.98 -48.42 -59.14
CA THR A 255 -10.78 -47.44 -58.41
C THR A 255 -10.86 -47.76 -56.91
N LEU A 256 -11.07 -49.02 -56.53
CA LEU A 256 -11.02 -49.45 -55.12
C LEU A 256 -9.63 -49.26 -54.50
N PHE A 257 -8.55 -49.55 -55.21
CA PHE A 257 -7.19 -49.35 -54.74
C PHE A 257 -6.84 -47.88 -54.58
N GLN A 258 -7.25 -47.01 -55.51
CA GLN A 258 -7.12 -45.56 -55.36
C GLN A 258 -7.88 -45.05 -54.14
N GLU A 259 -9.10 -45.52 -53.91
CA GLU A 259 -9.85 -45.15 -52.70
C GLU A 259 -9.16 -45.62 -51.42
N VAL A 260 -8.59 -46.84 -51.41
CA VAL A 260 -7.89 -47.39 -50.24
C VAL A 260 -6.57 -46.66 -49.99
N LEU A 261 -5.80 -46.35 -51.04
CA LEU A 261 -4.58 -45.55 -50.95
C LEU A 261 -4.89 -44.13 -50.47
N GLY A 262 -5.93 -43.50 -51.02
CA GLY A 262 -6.41 -42.20 -50.54
C GLY A 262 -6.86 -42.23 -49.09
N ARG A 263 -7.55 -43.30 -48.66
CA ARG A 263 -7.93 -43.50 -47.24
C ARG A 263 -6.70 -43.72 -46.35
N LYS A 264 -5.68 -44.44 -46.81
CA LYS A 264 -4.41 -44.64 -46.11
C LYS A 264 -3.62 -43.34 -45.98
N ASP A 265 -3.45 -42.59 -47.06
CA ASP A 265 -2.74 -41.30 -47.04
C ASP A 265 -3.44 -40.30 -46.13
N LYS A 266 -4.79 -40.28 -46.14
CA LYS A 266 -5.58 -39.48 -45.21
C LYS A 266 -5.38 -39.94 -43.76
N ALA A 267 -5.37 -41.24 -43.50
CA ALA A 267 -5.11 -41.79 -42.17
C ALA A 267 -3.69 -41.47 -41.68
N ASP A 268 -2.68 -41.63 -42.54
CA ASP A 268 -1.26 -41.37 -42.22
C ASP A 268 -1.01 -39.87 -42.03
N SER A 269 -1.61 -39.01 -42.87
CA SER A 269 -1.61 -37.55 -42.67
C SER A 269 -2.26 -37.16 -41.34
N THR A 270 -3.42 -37.75 -41.01
CA THR A 270 -4.09 -37.54 -39.72
C THR A 270 -3.21 -38.01 -38.56
N ARG A 271 -2.54 -39.15 -38.70
CA ARG A 271 -1.62 -39.70 -37.70
C ARG A 271 -0.40 -38.81 -37.49
N ASN A 272 0.15 -38.27 -38.58
CA ASN A 272 1.29 -37.35 -38.54
C ASN A 272 0.89 -36.02 -37.88
N ALA A 273 -0.26 -35.45 -38.26
CA ALA A 273 -0.82 -34.26 -37.62
C ALA A 273 -1.06 -34.49 -36.11
N LEU A 274 -1.62 -35.64 -35.73
CA LEU A 274 -1.82 -36.02 -34.33
C LEU A 274 -0.47 -36.11 -33.58
N ASN A 275 0.55 -36.69 -34.20
CA ASN A 275 1.88 -36.82 -33.59
C ASN A 275 2.55 -35.45 -33.39
N VAL A 276 2.45 -34.54 -34.37
CA VAL A 276 2.91 -33.15 -34.23
C VAL A 276 2.16 -32.43 -33.11
N LEU A 277 0.84 -32.56 -33.03
CA LEU A 277 0.02 -31.99 -31.95
C LEU A 277 0.37 -32.58 -30.57
N GLN A 278 0.68 -33.87 -30.48
CA GLN A 278 1.09 -34.51 -29.23
C GLN A 278 2.49 -34.08 -28.80
N ARG A 279 3.45 -34.03 -29.73
CA ARG A 279 4.85 -33.66 -29.46
C ARG A 279 4.98 -32.18 -29.07
N PHE A 280 4.21 -31.30 -29.70
CA PHE A 280 4.19 -29.85 -29.42
C PHE A 280 2.95 -29.41 -28.65
N LYS A 281 2.32 -30.34 -27.90
CA LYS A 281 1.12 -30.08 -27.09
C LYS A 281 1.29 -28.89 -26.14
N PHE A 282 2.50 -28.70 -25.61
CA PHE A 282 2.84 -27.55 -24.77
C PHE A 282 2.65 -26.22 -25.52
N LEU A 283 3.25 -26.06 -26.70
CA LEU A 283 3.21 -24.82 -27.48
C LEU A 283 1.78 -24.46 -27.92
N PHE A 284 1.01 -25.45 -28.39
CA PHE A 284 -0.36 -25.21 -28.85
C PHE A 284 -1.35 -24.89 -27.71
N ASN A 285 -1.14 -25.45 -26.52
CA ASN A 285 -1.97 -25.12 -25.34
C ASN A 285 -1.45 -23.92 -24.55
N LEU A 286 -0.26 -23.41 -24.88
CA LEU A 286 0.39 -22.32 -24.15
C LEU A 286 -0.47 -21.04 -24.11
N PRO A 287 -1.07 -20.54 -25.22
CA PRO A 287 -1.93 -19.34 -25.15
C PRO A 287 -3.10 -19.50 -24.17
N LEU A 288 -3.77 -20.66 -24.17
CA LEU A 288 -4.90 -20.95 -23.28
C LEU A 288 -4.47 -21.10 -21.83
N ASN A 289 -3.31 -21.71 -21.58
CA ASN A 289 -2.76 -21.84 -20.24
C ASN A 289 -2.32 -20.48 -19.68
N ILE A 290 -1.71 -19.62 -20.50
CA ILE A 290 -1.38 -18.25 -20.15
C ILE A 290 -2.65 -17.50 -19.75
N GLU A 291 -3.69 -17.53 -20.58
CA GLU A 291 -4.94 -16.83 -20.30
C GLU A 291 -5.61 -17.33 -19.00
N ARG A 292 -5.63 -18.65 -18.78
CA ARG A 292 -6.17 -19.26 -17.55
C ARG A 292 -5.36 -18.87 -16.31
N ASN A 293 -4.03 -18.85 -16.40
CA ASN A 293 -3.17 -18.50 -15.28
C ASN A 293 -3.20 -16.99 -14.98
N ILE A 294 -3.37 -16.14 -16.01
CA ILE A 294 -3.63 -14.71 -15.84
C ILE A 294 -4.93 -14.47 -15.07
N GLN A 295 -6.00 -15.21 -15.39
CA GLN A 295 -7.28 -15.13 -14.68
C GLN A 295 -7.18 -15.59 -13.22
N LYS A 296 -6.31 -16.57 -12.93
CA LYS A 296 -6.04 -17.05 -11.56
C LYS A 296 -5.13 -16.13 -10.75
N GLY A 297 -4.35 -15.27 -11.40
CA GLY A 297 -3.35 -14.41 -10.75
C GLY A 297 -1.98 -15.06 -10.54
N ASP A 298 -1.75 -16.25 -11.09
CA ASP A 298 -0.49 -17.01 -10.96
C ASP A 298 0.53 -16.56 -12.01
N TYR A 299 1.02 -15.32 -11.87
CA TYR A 299 1.91 -14.70 -12.87
C TYR A 299 3.29 -15.37 -12.95
N ASP A 300 3.81 -15.94 -11.86
CA ASP A 300 5.09 -16.66 -11.83
C ASP A 300 5.12 -17.84 -12.82
N VAL A 301 4.01 -18.59 -12.91
CA VAL A 301 3.88 -19.74 -13.82
C VAL A 301 3.87 -19.27 -15.26
N VAL A 302 3.18 -18.17 -15.55
CA VAL A 302 3.13 -17.57 -16.89
C VAL A 302 4.51 -17.11 -17.36
N ILE A 303 5.28 -16.49 -16.47
CA ILE A 303 6.65 -16.02 -16.77
C ILE A 303 7.56 -17.22 -17.10
N ASN A 304 7.56 -18.24 -16.25
CA ASN A 304 8.37 -19.45 -16.47
C ASN A 304 7.99 -20.18 -17.76
N ASP A 305 6.69 -20.34 -18.04
CA ASP A 305 6.20 -20.98 -19.26
C ASP A 305 6.57 -20.17 -20.51
N TYR A 306 6.53 -18.84 -20.43
CA TYR A 306 6.94 -17.94 -21.50
C TYR A 306 8.45 -17.97 -21.74
N GLU A 307 9.30 -17.95 -20.70
CA GLU A 307 10.75 -18.07 -20.84
C GLU A 307 11.15 -19.44 -21.43
N LYS A 308 10.48 -20.50 -21.00
CA LYS A 308 10.65 -21.85 -21.57
C LYS A 308 10.24 -21.88 -23.05
N ALA A 309 9.14 -21.21 -23.42
CA ALA A 309 8.73 -21.11 -24.82
C ALA A 309 9.70 -20.28 -25.66
N LYS A 310 10.21 -19.17 -25.12
CA LYS A 310 11.17 -18.28 -25.77
C LYS A 310 12.53 -18.97 -25.99
N SER A 311 13.03 -19.70 -25.01
CA SER A 311 14.30 -20.46 -25.12
C SER A 311 14.21 -21.63 -26.10
N LEU A 312 13.07 -22.34 -26.13
CA LEU A 312 12.88 -23.51 -26.99
C LEU A 312 12.49 -23.15 -28.43
N PHE A 313 11.73 -22.06 -28.64
CA PHE A 313 11.09 -21.77 -29.93
C PHE A 313 11.33 -20.35 -30.49
N GLY A 314 12.08 -19.50 -29.79
CA GLY A 314 12.26 -18.08 -30.18
C GLY A 314 12.88 -17.86 -31.57
N ASN A 315 13.70 -18.79 -32.07
CA ASN A 315 14.39 -18.69 -33.37
C ASN A 315 13.80 -19.64 -34.44
N THR A 316 12.56 -20.10 -34.29
CA THR A 316 12.01 -21.13 -35.18
C THR A 316 11.56 -20.57 -36.53
N GLU A 317 11.92 -21.23 -37.64
CA GLU A 317 11.52 -20.80 -39.00
C GLU A 317 10.14 -21.30 -39.46
N VAL A 318 9.54 -22.25 -38.72
CA VAL A 318 8.25 -22.87 -39.09
C VAL A 318 7.10 -21.87 -38.98
N PRO A 319 6.32 -21.62 -40.06
CA PRO A 319 5.30 -20.57 -40.10
C PRO A 319 4.13 -20.78 -39.13
N VAL A 320 3.73 -22.04 -38.90
CA VAL A 320 2.67 -22.37 -37.93
C VAL A 320 3.08 -22.01 -36.50
N PHE A 321 4.34 -22.28 -36.12
CA PHE A 321 4.86 -21.94 -34.79
C PHE A 321 5.03 -20.43 -34.64
N LYS A 322 5.44 -19.71 -35.69
CA LYS A 322 5.46 -18.23 -35.68
C LYS A 322 4.07 -17.65 -35.41
N LYS A 323 3.01 -18.21 -36.00
CA LYS A 323 1.63 -17.77 -35.77
C LYS A 323 1.18 -18.00 -34.32
N VAL A 324 1.46 -19.17 -33.76
CA VAL A 324 1.14 -19.46 -32.35
C VAL A 324 1.96 -18.58 -31.41
N TYR A 325 3.24 -18.38 -31.71
CA TYR A 325 4.12 -17.51 -30.92
C TYR A 325 3.69 -16.04 -30.99
N ALA A 326 3.19 -15.57 -32.13
CA ALA A 326 2.61 -14.23 -32.26
C ALA A 326 1.35 -14.05 -31.39
N GLU A 327 0.49 -15.07 -31.29
CA GLU A 327 -0.66 -15.07 -30.37
C GLU A 327 -0.17 -15.05 -28.91
N VAL A 328 0.83 -15.86 -28.55
CA VAL A 328 1.46 -15.84 -27.21
C VAL A 328 2.00 -14.44 -26.89
N GLU A 329 2.73 -13.80 -27.80
CA GLU A 329 3.24 -12.44 -27.57
C GLU A 329 2.14 -11.38 -27.46
N THR A 330 1.03 -11.57 -28.17
CA THR A 330 -0.15 -10.69 -28.04
C THR A 330 -0.73 -10.81 -26.64
N ARG A 331 -0.88 -12.03 -26.11
CA ARG A 331 -1.37 -12.28 -24.75
C ARG A 331 -0.40 -11.82 -23.66
N ILE A 332 0.91 -12.01 -23.86
CA ILE A 332 1.94 -11.49 -22.96
C ILE A 332 2.01 -9.96 -23.04
N GLY A 333 1.79 -9.36 -24.21
CA GLY A 333 1.61 -7.92 -24.36
C GLY A 333 0.43 -7.39 -23.53
N ALA A 334 -0.72 -8.05 -23.59
CA ALA A 334 -1.87 -7.72 -22.74
C ALA A 334 -1.54 -7.88 -21.23
N LEU A 335 -0.80 -8.93 -20.86
CA LEU A 335 -0.34 -9.12 -19.48
C LEU A 335 0.62 -8.00 -19.03
N ARG A 336 1.58 -7.59 -19.86
CA ARG A 336 2.48 -6.46 -19.57
C ARG A 336 1.68 -5.19 -19.31
N SER A 337 0.68 -4.89 -20.13
CA SER A 337 -0.20 -3.73 -19.93
C SER A 337 -1.01 -3.84 -18.63
N LEU A 338 -1.58 -5.00 -18.33
CA LEU A 338 -2.37 -5.22 -17.11
C LEU A 338 -1.50 -5.13 -15.84
N LEU A 339 -0.29 -5.68 -15.86
CA LEU A 339 0.65 -5.57 -14.74
C LEU A 339 1.14 -4.13 -14.56
N LEU A 340 1.34 -3.39 -15.66
CA LEU A 340 1.69 -1.97 -15.59
C LEU A 340 0.52 -1.15 -15.00
N GLU A 341 -0.72 -1.42 -15.41
CA GLU A 341 -1.90 -0.76 -14.83
C GLU A 341 -2.03 -1.05 -13.33
N LYS A 342 -1.88 -2.32 -12.91
CA LYS A 342 -1.88 -2.70 -11.49
C LYS A 342 -0.73 -2.09 -10.70
N LEU A 343 0.45 -1.91 -11.30
CA LEU A 343 1.58 -1.23 -10.66
C LEU A 343 1.31 0.27 -10.46
N LEU A 344 0.63 0.90 -11.42
CA LEU A 344 0.28 2.32 -11.38
C LEU A 344 -0.96 2.60 -10.49
N GLN A 345 -1.74 1.59 -10.13
CA GLN A 345 -2.80 1.71 -9.14
C GLN A 345 -2.20 2.01 -7.75
N THR A 346 -2.59 3.16 -7.19
CA THR A 346 -2.19 3.65 -5.88
C THR A 346 -3.45 3.89 -5.03
N PRO A 347 -3.49 3.47 -3.75
CA PRO A 347 -2.41 2.93 -2.93
C PRO A 347 -2.13 1.43 -3.18
N SER A 348 -0.84 1.06 -3.28
CA SER A 348 -0.36 -0.33 -3.37
C SER A 348 0.74 -0.57 -2.33
N THR A 349 0.87 -1.80 -1.83
CA THR A 349 1.91 -2.10 -0.82
C THR A 349 3.29 -2.13 -1.48
N LEU A 350 4.33 -1.79 -0.73
CA LEU A 350 5.72 -1.87 -1.21
C LEU A 350 6.09 -3.30 -1.64
N HIS A 351 5.48 -4.33 -1.04
CA HIS A 351 5.69 -5.72 -1.42
C HIS A 351 5.08 -6.03 -2.79
N ASP A 352 3.85 -5.60 -3.04
CA ASP A 352 3.18 -5.78 -4.33
C ASP A 352 3.89 -4.99 -5.44
N GLN A 353 4.31 -3.76 -5.16
CA GLN A 353 5.11 -2.95 -6.08
C GLN A 353 6.41 -3.67 -6.48
N LYS A 354 7.16 -4.20 -5.50
CA LYS A 354 8.37 -5.01 -5.75
C LYS A 354 8.06 -6.23 -6.62
N ARG A 355 6.98 -6.95 -6.31
CA ARG A 355 6.54 -8.15 -7.01
C ARG A 355 6.18 -7.86 -8.47
N TYR A 356 5.38 -6.81 -8.73
CA TYR A 356 5.00 -6.41 -10.09
C TYR A 356 6.17 -5.86 -10.90
N ILE A 357 7.08 -5.09 -10.28
CA ILE A 357 8.31 -4.63 -10.93
C ILE A 357 9.16 -5.82 -11.38
N ARG A 358 9.30 -6.84 -10.53
CA ARG A 358 10.00 -8.09 -10.88
C ARG A 358 9.34 -8.78 -12.08
N TYR A 359 8.03 -8.97 -12.04
CA TYR A 359 7.28 -9.59 -13.15
C TYR A 359 7.41 -8.84 -14.47
N LEU A 360 7.34 -7.52 -14.44
CA LEU A 360 7.52 -6.70 -15.66
C LEU A 360 8.97 -6.75 -16.18
N SER A 361 9.95 -6.86 -15.29
CA SER A 361 11.36 -7.04 -15.63
C SER A 361 11.61 -8.39 -16.30
N ASP A 362 11.09 -9.47 -15.73
CA ASP A 362 11.23 -10.85 -16.25
C ASP A 362 10.50 -11.00 -17.59
N LEU A 363 9.34 -10.36 -17.74
CA LEU A 363 8.62 -10.28 -19.02
C LEU A 363 9.28 -9.36 -20.06
N HIS A 364 10.43 -8.74 -19.76
CA HIS A 364 11.14 -7.82 -20.67
C HIS A 364 10.25 -6.67 -21.19
N ALA A 365 9.48 -6.03 -20.29
CA ALA A 365 8.68 -4.88 -20.65
C ALA A 365 9.54 -3.72 -21.21
N PRO A 366 9.04 -2.94 -22.18
CA PRO A 366 9.78 -1.79 -22.71
C PRO A 366 9.88 -0.68 -21.65
N GLY A 367 11.07 -0.08 -21.51
CA GLY A 367 11.32 1.01 -20.56
C GLY A 367 11.79 0.53 -19.19
N ASP A 368 11.64 1.38 -18.17
CA ASP A 368 12.00 1.08 -16.77
C ASP A 368 10.73 1.12 -15.90
N PRO A 369 10.13 -0.06 -15.61
CA PRO A 369 8.91 -0.15 -14.81
C PRO A 369 9.07 0.38 -13.39
N ALA A 370 10.26 0.24 -12.79
CA ALA A 370 10.53 0.74 -11.45
C ALA A 370 10.50 2.26 -11.42
N TRP A 371 11.09 2.91 -12.42
CA TRP A 371 11.05 4.37 -12.55
C TRP A 371 9.61 4.90 -12.76
N LEU A 372 8.81 4.22 -13.59
CA LEU A 372 7.40 4.59 -13.79
C LEU A 372 6.58 4.49 -12.49
N CYS A 373 6.82 3.46 -11.68
CA CYS A 373 6.21 3.33 -10.36
C CYS A 373 6.59 4.47 -9.42
N ILE A 374 7.89 4.81 -9.35
CA ILE A 374 8.40 5.93 -8.54
C ILE A 374 7.73 7.25 -8.97
N TYR A 375 7.68 7.52 -10.27
CA TYR A 375 7.03 8.71 -10.79
C TYR A 375 5.52 8.77 -10.48
N ALA A 376 4.82 7.65 -10.61
CA ALA A 376 3.39 7.56 -10.28
C ALA A 376 3.14 7.76 -8.77
N GLN A 377 3.97 7.16 -7.91
CA GLN A 377 3.89 7.33 -6.47
C GLN A 377 4.17 8.78 -6.05
N HIS A 378 5.17 9.43 -6.66
CA HIS A 378 5.45 10.86 -6.47
C HIS A 378 4.20 11.71 -6.77
N LYS A 379 3.61 11.55 -7.97
CA LYS A 379 2.41 12.31 -8.37
C LYS A 379 1.22 12.04 -7.45
N TRP A 380 1.04 10.78 -7.05
CA TRP A 380 -0.04 10.39 -6.14
C TRP A 380 0.13 11.01 -4.75
N ILE A 381 1.34 11.03 -4.19
CA ILE A 381 1.58 11.66 -2.88
C ILE A 381 1.31 13.18 -2.96
N LEU A 382 1.78 13.86 -4.01
CA LEU A 382 1.48 15.29 -4.20
C LEU A 382 -0.03 15.55 -4.29
N GLN A 383 -0.78 14.68 -4.98
CA GLN A 383 -2.23 14.75 -5.06
C GLN A 383 -2.89 14.47 -3.72
N LEU A 384 -2.40 13.49 -2.95
CA LEU A 384 -2.93 13.14 -1.64
C LEU A 384 -2.78 14.31 -0.64
N MET A 385 -1.64 15.00 -0.68
CA MET A 385 -1.40 16.21 0.12
C MET A 385 -2.36 17.35 -0.28
N GLN A 386 -2.62 17.52 -1.58
CA GLN A 386 -3.58 18.51 -2.07
C GLN A 386 -5.03 18.16 -1.68
N ASN A 387 -5.43 16.90 -1.85
CA ASN A 387 -6.75 16.40 -1.46
C ASN A 387 -6.98 16.59 0.05
N CYS A 388 -5.95 16.39 0.88
CA CYS A 388 -6.02 16.66 2.32
C CYS A 388 -6.45 18.12 2.59
N ARG A 389 -5.88 19.10 1.88
CA ARG A 389 -6.33 20.49 1.99
C ARG A 389 -7.78 20.66 1.54
N ASP A 390 -8.09 20.14 0.35
CA ASP A 390 -9.39 20.37 -0.28
C ASP A 390 -10.54 19.76 0.55
N GLU A 391 -10.30 18.65 1.26
CA GLU A 391 -11.25 18.07 2.23
C GLU A 391 -11.58 19.02 3.39
N PHE A 392 -10.57 19.68 3.98
CA PHE A 392 -10.75 20.61 5.11
C PHE A 392 -11.27 21.99 4.69
N ILE A 393 -11.09 22.40 3.44
CA ILE A 393 -11.65 23.63 2.87
C ILE A 393 -13.08 23.39 2.38
N GLY A 394 -13.36 22.23 1.78
CA GLY A 394 -14.66 21.84 1.23
C GLY A 394 -15.75 21.54 2.26
N GLY A 395 -15.44 21.58 3.57
CA GLY A 395 -16.41 21.52 4.65
C GLY A 395 -16.94 20.12 5.00
N GLN A 396 -16.31 19.05 4.51
CA GLN A 396 -16.75 17.69 4.82
C GLN A 396 -16.21 17.28 6.21
N ARG A 397 -17.04 17.51 7.24
CA ARG A 397 -16.77 17.04 8.62
C ARG A 397 -16.58 15.52 8.63
N VAL A 398 -15.34 15.07 8.72
CA VAL A 398 -15.04 13.71 9.20
C VAL A 398 -14.94 13.81 10.72
N SER A 399 -16.02 13.42 11.39
CA SER A 399 -15.94 13.02 12.78
C SER A 399 -14.92 11.88 12.86
N VAL A 400 -13.85 12.08 13.61
CA VAL A 400 -12.99 10.98 14.06
C VAL A 400 -13.80 10.19 15.09
N GLY A 401 -14.66 9.32 14.58
CA GLY A 401 -15.46 8.36 15.33
C GLY A 401 -15.01 6.97 14.91
N ALA A 402 -14.62 6.17 15.89
CA ALA A 402 -14.22 4.79 15.74
C ALA A 402 -15.17 4.00 14.82
N VAL A 403 -14.57 3.10 14.05
CA VAL A 403 -15.28 2.01 13.39
C VAL A 403 -15.83 1.10 14.49
N ASP A 404 -17.07 1.33 14.90
CA ASP A 404 -17.91 0.29 15.48
C ASP A 404 -19.12 0.11 14.57
N SER A 405 -19.23 -1.11 14.04
CA SER A 405 -20.34 -1.58 13.25
C SER A 405 -21.59 -1.76 14.11
N GLU A 406 -22.73 -1.53 13.45
CA GLU A 406 -24.11 -1.92 13.77
C GLU A 406 -24.96 -0.97 14.63
N GLY A 407 -26.10 -0.59 14.04
CA GLY A 407 -27.38 -0.71 14.75
C GLY A 407 -28.04 0.56 15.27
N ASP A 408 -28.76 1.22 14.35
CA ASP A 408 -30.13 1.72 14.55
C ASP A 408 -30.44 3.11 15.13
N THR A 409 -31.31 3.78 14.37
CA THR A 409 -32.32 4.82 14.64
C THR A 409 -32.04 6.11 15.48
N ARG A 410 -32.14 7.22 14.74
CA ARG A 410 -32.40 8.66 15.02
C ARG A 410 -33.16 9.11 16.31
N PRO A 411 -33.11 10.44 16.63
CA PRO A 411 -32.94 11.01 17.98
C PRO A 411 -34.14 11.82 18.52
N SER A 412 -34.13 12.19 19.82
CA SER A 412 -34.49 13.54 20.34
C SER A 412 -34.57 13.65 21.88
N ALA A 413 -33.97 14.74 22.38
CA ALA A 413 -34.45 15.69 23.41
C ALA A 413 -34.84 15.27 24.85
N LEU A 414 -34.63 16.24 25.76
CA LEU A 414 -35.00 16.34 27.20
C LEU A 414 -34.01 15.60 28.14
N GLY A 415 -33.35 16.23 29.10
CA GLY A 415 -33.72 17.37 29.93
C GLY A 415 -33.96 16.88 31.37
N ARG A 416 -33.27 17.50 32.33
CA ARG A 416 -33.47 17.50 33.81
C ARG A 416 -32.54 16.66 34.69
N LEU A 417 -31.81 17.42 35.52
CA LEU A 417 -31.68 17.35 36.98
C LEU A 417 -31.34 16.01 37.65
N GLY A 418 -30.24 16.04 38.39
CA GLY A 418 -29.91 15.06 39.41
C GLY A 418 -28.70 15.50 40.25
N HIS A 419 -28.92 16.46 41.15
CA HIS A 419 -28.02 16.68 42.27
C HIS A 419 -28.00 15.43 43.15
N THR A 420 -26.82 14.92 43.52
CA THR A 420 -26.55 14.45 44.89
C THR A 420 -25.05 14.53 45.17
N ALA A 421 -24.72 15.15 46.31
CA ALA A 421 -23.40 15.18 46.89
C ALA A 421 -23.11 13.84 47.58
N SER A 422 -21.85 13.38 47.54
CA SER A 422 -21.33 12.42 48.51
C SER A 422 -19.85 12.68 48.81
N LEU A 423 -19.55 12.56 50.09
CA LEU A 423 -18.35 12.99 50.80
C LEU A 423 -17.19 11.97 50.69
N LYS A 424 -15.99 12.51 50.46
CA LYS A 424 -14.64 12.10 50.94
C LYS A 424 -14.34 10.60 51.18
N ARG A 425 -13.30 10.08 50.50
CA ARG A 425 -11.95 9.73 51.06
C ARG A 425 -11.18 8.77 50.13
N GLY A 426 -9.90 9.05 49.89
CA GLY A 426 -8.94 8.08 49.34
C GLY A 426 -8.02 8.66 48.25
N GLY A 427 -6.84 9.15 48.64
CA GLY A 427 -5.86 9.73 47.73
C GLY A 427 -5.13 8.70 46.85
N SER A 428 -4.88 9.10 45.61
CA SER A 428 -3.75 8.64 44.80
C SER A 428 -3.28 9.82 43.97
N LEU A 429 -1.98 10.12 44.03
CA LEU A 429 -1.34 11.19 43.29
C LEU A 429 -1.61 11.03 41.79
N ARG A 430 -2.38 11.96 41.23
CA ARG A 430 -2.32 12.35 39.83
C ARG A 430 -2.20 13.86 39.80
N THR A 431 -1.13 14.34 39.17
CA THR A 431 -0.96 15.73 38.77
C THR A 431 -2.24 16.24 38.08
N PRO A 432 -2.75 17.42 38.44
CA PRO A 432 -3.95 17.95 37.80
C PRO A 432 -3.58 18.37 36.37
N ARG A 433 -4.09 17.63 35.37
CA ARG A 433 -4.19 18.17 34.00
C ARG A 433 -5.15 19.37 34.03
N PRO A 434 -4.81 20.51 33.41
CA PRO A 434 -5.70 21.66 33.35
C PRO A 434 -7.01 21.29 32.64
N ARG A 435 -8.13 21.58 33.29
CA ARG A 435 -9.49 21.39 32.76
C ARG A 435 -9.85 22.56 31.84
N THR A 436 -9.36 22.54 30.60
CA THR A 436 -9.76 23.51 29.56
C THR A 436 -9.75 22.87 28.17
N TRP A 437 -10.55 21.82 27.94
CA TRP A 437 -10.72 21.25 26.60
C TRP A 437 -12.21 20.98 26.34
N ARG A 438 -12.96 22.06 26.09
CA ARG A 438 -14.26 22.04 25.39
C ARG A 438 -14.28 23.09 24.27
N PHE A 439 -13.20 23.17 23.52
CA PHE A 439 -13.20 23.77 22.19
C PHE A 439 -12.75 22.69 21.22
N GLU A 440 -13.55 22.45 20.18
CA GLU A 440 -13.15 21.57 19.08
C GLU A 440 -11.80 22.06 18.55
N THR A 441 -10.82 21.16 18.41
CA THR A 441 -9.49 21.47 17.87
C THR A 441 -9.65 22.23 16.54
N PRO A 442 -9.04 23.42 16.36
CA PRO A 442 -9.18 24.19 15.14
C PRO A 442 -8.85 23.37 13.89
N GLN A 443 -9.59 23.59 12.81
CA GLN A 443 -9.42 22.81 11.58
C GLN A 443 -8.02 22.94 10.98
N GLN A 444 -7.36 24.10 11.15
CA GLN A 444 -5.96 24.30 10.73
C GLN A 444 -5.01 23.33 11.46
N VAL A 445 -5.21 23.11 12.76
CA VAL A 445 -4.37 22.20 13.56
C VAL A 445 -4.58 20.75 13.07
N GLN A 446 -5.83 20.32 12.95
CA GLN A 446 -6.17 18.98 12.46
C GLN A 446 -5.65 18.73 11.03
N PHE A 447 -5.68 19.76 10.19
CA PHE A 447 -5.14 19.71 8.83
C PHE A 447 -3.64 19.47 8.83
N VAL A 448 -2.87 20.23 9.62
CA VAL A 448 -1.41 20.05 9.68
C VAL A 448 -1.05 18.70 10.26
N GLU A 449 -1.76 18.22 11.28
CA GLU A 449 -1.60 16.86 11.82
C GLU A 449 -1.84 15.80 10.74
N LYS A 450 -2.98 15.85 10.06
CA LYS A 450 -3.29 14.88 8.98
C LYS A 450 -2.29 14.97 7.82
N LEU A 451 -1.87 16.18 7.45
CA LEU A 451 -0.88 16.39 6.38
C LEU A 451 0.49 15.82 6.76
N SER A 452 0.94 16.05 7.99
CA SER A 452 2.16 15.45 8.52
C SER A 452 2.06 13.92 8.58
N ASP A 453 0.93 13.37 9.01
CA ASP A 453 0.69 11.91 9.00
C ASP A 453 0.73 11.31 7.60
N VAL A 454 0.18 12.01 6.59
CA VAL A 454 0.27 11.61 5.18
C VAL A 454 1.73 11.55 4.73
N VAL A 455 2.53 12.58 5.04
CA VAL A 455 3.95 12.62 4.65
C VAL A 455 4.74 11.54 5.40
N ILE A 456 4.59 11.41 6.71
CA ILE A 456 5.26 10.41 7.54
C ILE A 456 4.82 8.99 7.16
N GLY A 457 3.57 8.79 6.72
CA GLY A 457 3.07 7.49 6.29
C GLY A 457 3.58 7.06 4.91
N GLN A 458 3.73 8.00 3.97
CA GLN A 458 4.02 7.69 2.57
C GLN A 458 5.49 7.90 2.17
N LEU A 459 6.16 8.96 2.66
CA LEU A 459 7.53 9.29 2.27
C LEU A 459 8.56 8.21 2.65
N PRO A 460 8.49 7.54 3.82
CA PRO A 460 9.40 6.45 4.13
C PRO A 460 9.30 5.28 3.15
N ASN A 461 8.09 4.94 2.69
CA ASN A 461 7.90 3.86 1.72
C ASN A 461 8.45 4.27 0.35
N PHE A 462 8.22 5.51 -0.07
CA PHE A 462 8.80 6.08 -1.29
C PHE A 462 10.33 6.10 -1.27
N TRP A 463 10.94 6.52 -0.15
CA TRP A 463 12.38 6.51 0.04
C TRP A 463 12.96 5.08 0.04
N LYS A 464 12.33 4.13 0.75
CA LYS A 464 12.73 2.71 0.73
C LYS A 464 12.63 2.09 -0.67
N LEU A 465 11.63 2.49 -1.47
CA LEU A 465 11.49 2.05 -2.86
C LEU A 465 12.68 2.56 -3.70
N TRP A 466 13.05 3.83 -3.55
CA TRP A 466 14.23 4.41 -4.19
C TRP A 466 15.54 3.72 -3.80
N ILE A 467 15.78 3.51 -2.50
CA ILE A 467 16.98 2.79 -2.03
C ILE A 467 17.02 1.37 -2.59
N SER A 468 15.86 0.70 -2.67
CA SER A 468 15.78 -0.64 -3.28
C SER A 468 16.11 -0.60 -4.79
N TYR A 469 15.70 0.46 -5.50
CA TYR A 469 16.01 0.66 -6.92
C TYR A 469 17.51 0.92 -7.14
N VAL A 470 18.11 1.82 -6.35
CA VAL A 470 19.55 2.14 -6.42
C VAL A 470 20.42 0.93 -6.10
N ASN A 471 20.02 0.14 -5.10
CA ASN A 471 20.75 -1.07 -4.70
C ASN A 471 20.51 -2.25 -5.66
N GLY A 472 19.51 -2.16 -6.54
CA GLY A 472 19.11 -3.23 -7.46
C GLY A 472 18.34 -4.38 -6.80
N SER A 473 17.93 -4.23 -5.52
CA SER A 473 17.19 -5.25 -4.77
C SER A 473 15.73 -5.38 -5.23
N LEU A 474 15.24 -4.48 -6.09
CA LEU A 474 13.96 -4.64 -6.77
C LEU A 474 13.95 -5.80 -7.78
N PHE A 475 15.13 -6.23 -8.24
CA PHE A 475 15.28 -7.21 -9.33
C PHE A 475 15.91 -8.54 -8.87
N SER A 476 16.48 -8.60 -7.66
CA SER A 476 17.03 -9.82 -7.05
C SER A 476 17.01 -9.71 -5.52
N GLU A 477 16.42 -10.69 -4.83
CA GLU A 477 16.45 -10.77 -3.36
C GLU A 477 17.84 -11.17 -2.82
N THR A 478 18.64 -11.87 -3.62
CA THR A 478 19.97 -12.40 -3.26
C THR A 478 21.13 -11.52 -3.73
N GLY A 479 20.88 -10.48 -4.54
CA GLY A 479 21.92 -9.58 -5.04
C GLY A 479 22.86 -10.22 -6.06
N GLU A 480 22.44 -11.30 -6.72
CA GLU A 480 23.23 -11.96 -7.76
C GLU A 480 23.55 -11.00 -8.90
N LYS A 481 24.78 -11.06 -9.42
CA LYS A 481 25.28 -10.23 -10.52
C LYS A 481 24.62 -10.64 -11.86
N SER A 482 23.34 -10.34 -12.01
CA SER A 482 22.65 -10.40 -13.31
C SER A 482 22.95 -9.12 -14.11
N GLY A 483 23.10 -9.25 -15.43
CA GLY A 483 23.28 -8.09 -16.32
C GLY A 483 22.12 -7.08 -16.26
N GLN A 484 20.94 -7.55 -15.84
CA GLN A 484 19.74 -6.72 -15.66
C GLN A 484 19.83 -5.84 -14.41
N VAL A 485 20.42 -6.36 -13.33
CA VAL A 485 20.69 -5.61 -12.09
C VAL A 485 21.71 -4.50 -12.35
N GLU A 486 22.79 -4.79 -13.08
CA GLU A 486 23.80 -3.77 -13.43
C GLU A 486 23.25 -2.67 -14.35
N LYS A 487 22.35 -3.02 -15.30
CA LYS A 487 21.65 -2.04 -16.13
C LYS A 487 20.74 -1.13 -15.29
N SER A 488 20.00 -1.70 -14.34
CA SER A 488 19.14 -0.91 -13.43
C SER A 488 19.94 0.05 -12.56
N LYS A 489 21.09 -0.38 -12.01
CA LYS A 489 21.98 0.48 -11.22
C LYS A 489 22.53 1.64 -12.04
N LYS A 490 22.87 1.42 -13.32
CA LYS A 490 23.28 2.50 -14.23
C LYS A 490 22.14 3.50 -14.49
N ASN A 491 20.93 3.01 -14.74
CA ASN A 491 19.75 3.86 -14.91
C ASN A 491 19.46 4.68 -13.64
N ALA A 492 19.54 4.06 -12.46
CA ALA A 492 19.32 4.72 -11.18
C ALA A 492 20.33 5.86 -10.94
N ARG A 493 21.61 5.64 -11.25
CA ARG A 493 22.63 6.71 -11.19
C ARG A 493 22.32 7.88 -12.11
N GLN A 494 21.83 7.61 -13.33
CA GLN A 494 21.46 8.67 -14.27
C GLN A 494 20.22 9.45 -13.81
N ARG A 495 19.31 8.81 -13.06
CA ARG A 495 18.07 9.38 -12.54
C ARG A 495 18.17 9.98 -11.13
N GLN A 496 19.35 9.95 -10.50
CA GLN A 496 19.53 10.43 -9.13
C GLN A 496 19.14 11.90 -8.94
N ASN A 497 19.49 12.76 -9.90
CA ASN A 497 19.11 14.17 -9.88
C ASN A 497 17.60 14.39 -10.10
N ASP A 498 16.96 13.55 -10.91
CA ASP A 498 15.51 13.60 -11.12
C ASP A 498 14.77 13.22 -9.83
N PHE A 499 15.24 12.18 -9.13
CA PHE A 499 14.68 11.78 -7.84
C PHE A 499 14.89 12.83 -6.75
N LYS A 500 16.08 13.47 -6.73
CA LYS A 500 16.33 14.61 -5.84
C LYS A 500 15.27 15.70 -6.02
N LYS A 501 14.97 16.08 -7.27
CA LYS A 501 13.92 17.06 -7.59
C LYS A 501 12.52 16.63 -7.14
N MET A 502 12.21 15.33 -7.19
CA MET A 502 10.92 14.82 -6.68
C MET A 502 10.79 15.02 -5.17
N ILE A 503 11.84 14.71 -4.41
CA ILE A 503 11.85 14.95 -2.96
C ILE A 503 11.75 16.45 -2.66
N GLU A 504 12.49 17.29 -3.40
CA GLU A 504 12.36 18.75 -3.31
C GLU A 504 10.91 19.19 -3.55
N GLU A 505 10.26 18.73 -4.62
CA GLU A 505 8.87 19.11 -4.93
C GLU A 505 7.89 18.68 -3.82
N MET A 506 8.09 17.50 -3.22
CA MET A 506 7.28 17.01 -2.11
C MET A 506 7.48 17.83 -0.83
N THR A 507 8.74 18.13 -0.44
CA THR A 507 9.02 18.94 0.75
C THR A 507 8.54 20.38 0.57
N HIS A 508 8.73 20.96 -0.62
CA HIS A 508 8.19 22.28 -0.94
C HIS A 508 6.66 22.31 -0.93
N ARG A 509 5.99 21.27 -1.45
CA ARG A 509 4.52 21.22 -1.42
C ARG A 509 3.98 21.09 0.00
N LEU A 510 4.63 20.30 0.87
CA LEU A 510 4.30 20.25 2.30
C LEU A 510 4.39 21.65 2.90
N VAL A 511 5.52 22.33 2.70
CA VAL A 511 5.76 23.64 3.28
C VAL A 511 4.79 24.70 2.75
N LYS A 512 4.51 24.71 1.44
CA LYS A 512 3.54 25.66 0.85
C LYS A 512 2.11 25.43 1.36
N LEU A 513 1.71 24.18 1.59
CA LEU A 513 0.40 23.87 2.17
C LEU A 513 0.29 24.33 3.63
N VAL A 514 1.34 24.14 4.43
CA VAL A 514 1.38 24.64 5.81
C VAL A 514 1.42 26.18 5.85
N ARG A 515 2.23 26.82 5.00
CA ARG A 515 2.24 28.29 4.86
C ARG A 515 0.87 28.83 4.43
N GLY A 516 0.18 28.17 3.50
CA GLY A 516 -1.15 28.57 3.07
C GLY A 516 -2.19 28.55 4.20
N ALA A 517 -2.04 27.65 5.17
CA ALA A 517 -2.93 27.53 6.32
C ALA A 517 -2.61 28.49 7.48
N LEU A 518 -1.32 28.80 7.71
CA LEU A 518 -0.86 29.50 8.92
C LEU A 518 -0.20 30.85 8.66
N LEU A 519 0.47 31.00 7.52
CA LEU A 519 1.30 32.14 7.16
C LEU A 519 0.96 32.66 5.75
N PRO A 520 -0.32 32.99 5.46
CA PRO A 520 -0.73 33.35 4.11
C PRO A 520 0.05 34.56 3.55
N THR A 521 0.45 35.50 4.41
CA THR A 521 1.23 36.70 4.03
C THR A 521 2.64 36.40 3.51
N THR A 522 3.17 35.20 3.74
CA THR A 522 4.50 34.78 3.26
C THR A 522 4.46 34.21 1.83
N LEU A 523 3.27 33.92 1.29
CA LEU A 523 3.11 33.33 -0.04
C LEU A 523 2.80 34.37 -1.12
N PRO A 524 3.39 34.25 -2.32
CA PRO A 524 2.96 35.03 -3.49
C PRO A 524 1.49 34.78 -3.84
N GLN A 525 0.83 35.77 -4.43
CA GLN A 525 -0.62 35.70 -4.75
C GLN A 525 -1.01 34.48 -5.59
N THR A 526 -0.15 34.04 -6.52
CA THR A 526 -0.37 32.84 -7.34
C THR A 526 -0.41 31.56 -6.52
N ASP A 527 0.46 31.45 -5.52
CA ASP A 527 0.54 30.29 -4.63
C ASP A 527 -0.61 30.34 -3.61
N LEU A 528 -1.03 31.53 -3.18
CA LEU A 528 -2.14 31.69 -2.24
C LEU A 528 -3.45 31.12 -2.78
N ASN A 529 -3.70 31.25 -4.09
CA ASN A 529 -4.87 30.65 -4.74
C ASN A 529 -4.83 29.10 -4.72
N LEU A 530 -3.64 28.51 -4.77
CA LEU A 530 -3.43 27.06 -4.85
C LEU A 530 -3.34 26.37 -3.49
N TYR A 531 -2.80 27.05 -2.48
CA TYR A 531 -2.50 26.48 -1.17
C TYR A 531 -3.25 27.16 0.00
N GLY A 532 -3.76 28.37 -0.20
CA GLY A 532 -4.53 29.15 0.78
C GLY A 532 -6.00 28.75 0.87
N GLY A 533 -6.89 29.70 1.20
CA GLY A 533 -8.34 29.46 1.35
C GLY A 533 -8.83 29.30 2.80
N TRP A 534 -8.05 29.81 3.77
CA TRP A 534 -8.30 29.70 5.21
C TRP A 534 -8.83 30.99 5.85
N GLU A 535 -9.15 32.01 5.04
CA GLU A 535 -9.42 33.41 5.45
C GLU A 535 -10.65 33.60 6.35
N ASN A 536 -11.57 32.62 6.41
CA ASN A 536 -12.81 32.70 7.20
C ASN A 536 -12.77 31.96 8.55
N LYS A 537 -11.58 31.57 9.05
CA LYS A 537 -11.47 30.71 10.25
C LYS A 537 -10.82 31.44 11.42
N THR A 538 -11.22 31.04 12.63
CA THR A 538 -10.79 31.60 13.92
C THR A 538 -9.27 31.77 14.01
N GLU A 539 -8.83 32.93 14.51
CA GLU A 539 -7.44 33.19 14.85
C GLU A 539 -6.91 32.11 15.80
N LEU A 540 -5.72 31.59 15.49
CA LEU A 540 -5.08 30.56 16.30
C LEU A 540 -4.36 31.21 17.47
N THR A 541 -4.57 30.67 18.68
CA THR A 541 -3.82 31.09 19.86
C THR A 541 -2.40 30.50 19.85
N GLY A 542 -1.49 31.09 20.63
CA GLY A 542 -0.11 30.61 20.75
C GLY A 542 0.02 29.14 21.18
N ALA A 543 -0.92 28.64 22.00
CA ALA A 543 -0.94 27.24 22.43
C ALA A 543 -1.17 26.27 21.24
N TRP A 544 -2.08 26.63 20.33
CA TRP A 544 -2.33 25.83 19.12
C TRP A 544 -1.15 25.89 18.16
N LEU A 545 -0.54 27.06 17.98
CA LEU A 545 0.69 27.19 17.17
C LEU A 545 1.83 26.36 17.73
N THR A 546 1.97 26.29 19.06
CA THR A 546 2.96 25.43 19.73
C THR A 546 2.72 23.96 19.42
N GLN A 547 1.48 23.48 19.44
CA GLN A 547 1.15 22.11 19.03
C GLN A 547 1.54 21.84 17.56
N ILE A 548 1.23 22.76 16.65
CA ILE A 548 1.61 22.62 15.25
C ILE A 548 3.14 22.58 15.08
N ILE A 549 3.88 23.43 15.80
CA ILE A 549 5.36 23.41 15.80
C ILE A 549 5.88 22.03 16.23
N HIS A 550 5.27 21.40 17.25
CA HIS A 550 5.62 20.03 17.66
C HIS A 550 5.35 19.00 16.56
N THR A 551 4.20 19.09 15.87
CA THR A 551 3.84 18.21 14.76
C THR A 551 4.81 18.34 13.59
N VAL A 552 5.15 19.56 13.18
CA VAL A 552 6.09 19.82 12.08
C VAL A 552 7.52 19.40 12.46
N ARG A 553 7.95 19.63 13.72
CA ARG A 553 9.22 19.08 14.24
C ARG A 553 9.23 17.56 14.20
N GLY A 554 8.16 16.90 14.64
CA GLY A 554 8.03 15.44 14.56
C GLY A 554 8.10 14.92 13.13
N CYS A 555 7.50 15.63 12.17
CA CYS A 555 7.62 15.33 10.75
C CYS A 555 9.07 15.47 10.27
N HIS A 556 9.74 16.58 10.58
CA HIS A 556 11.15 16.79 10.23
C HIS A 556 12.05 15.70 10.83
N ASP A 557 11.88 15.36 12.11
CA ASP A 557 12.67 14.34 12.81
C ASP A 557 12.48 12.96 12.17
N ALA A 558 11.23 12.60 11.81
CA ALA A 558 10.92 11.36 11.10
C ALA A 558 11.56 11.29 9.71
N LEU A 559 11.64 12.42 8.98
CA LEU A 559 12.29 12.48 7.67
C LEU A 559 13.82 12.46 7.77
N SER A 560 14.39 13.12 8.77
CA SER A 560 15.83 13.10 9.05
C SER A 560 16.31 11.70 9.43
N ALA A 561 15.51 10.95 10.18
CA ALA A 561 15.78 9.55 10.53
C ALA A 561 15.86 8.60 9.32
N LEU A 562 15.37 9.01 8.14
CA LEU A 562 15.52 8.26 6.89
C LEU A 562 16.85 8.51 6.17
N GLU A 563 17.75 9.32 6.75
CA GLU A 563 19.01 9.75 6.14
C GLU A 563 18.82 10.51 4.81
N ILE A 564 17.72 11.25 4.69
CA ILE A 564 17.51 12.18 3.57
C ILE A 564 18.52 13.33 3.70
N PRO A 565 19.18 13.77 2.60
CA PRO A 565 20.13 14.87 2.65
C PRO A 565 19.54 16.15 3.27
N ASN A 566 20.28 16.77 4.19
CA ASN A 566 19.80 17.93 4.96
C ASN A 566 19.44 19.14 4.08
N ASP A 567 20.07 19.30 2.91
CA ASP A 567 19.75 20.35 1.95
C ASP A 567 18.29 20.26 1.43
N LEU A 568 17.73 19.05 1.39
CA LEU A 568 16.34 18.82 0.98
C LEU A 568 15.33 19.08 2.10
N LEU A 569 15.77 19.01 3.35
CA LEU A 569 14.96 19.21 4.55
C LEU A 569 15.04 20.65 5.08
N GLN A 570 16.02 21.44 4.62
CA GLN A 570 16.22 22.84 5.03
C GLN A 570 14.95 23.68 4.91
N VAL A 571 14.15 23.46 3.85
CA VAL A 571 12.90 24.21 3.63
C VAL A 571 11.87 24.00 4.74
N ILE A 572 11.90 22.85 5.43
CA ILE A 572 11.06 22.58 6.60
C ILE A 572 11.63 23.28 7.85
N GLN A 573 12.95 23.37 7.99
CA GLN A 573 13.58 24.13 9.07
C GLN A 573 13.33 25.64 8.95
N ASP A 574 13.38 26.16 7.72
CA ASP A 574 13.06 27.57 7.44
C ASP A 574 11.58 27.87 7.78
N LEU A 575 10.67 26.94 7.44
CA LEU A 575 9.27 27.03 7.86
C LEU A 575 9.13 27.00 9.39
N LEU A 576 9.85 26.12 10.09
CA LEU A 576 9.82 26.05 11.55
C LEU A 576 10.30 27.36 12.17
N LEU A 577 11.33 27.99 11.62
CA LEU A 577 11.80 29.30 12.08
C LEU A 577 10.70 30.36 11.93
N GLU A 578 10.09 30.48 10.75
CA GLU A 578 8.99 31.41 10.49
C GLU A 578 7.79 31.16 11.42
N MET A 579 7.40 29.90 11.62
CA MET A 579 6.29 29.52 12.50
C MET A 579 6.58 29.86 13.97
N ARG A 580 7.83 29.68 14.42
CA ARG A 580 8.24 30.03 15.79
C ARG A 580 8.25 31.54 16.01
N VAL A 581 8.72 32.32 15.01
CA VAL A 581 8.62 33.79 15.02
C VAL A 581 7.14 34.22 15.08
N HIS A 582 6.29 33.63 14.23
CA HIS A 582 4.86 33.95 14.23
C HIS A 582 4.18 33.58 15.56
N CYS A 583 4.51 32.42 16.14
CA CYS A 583 4.02 32.01 17.46
C CYS A 583 4.40 33.01 18.55
N LEU A 584 5.65 33.51 18.55
CA LEU A 584 6.10 34.56 19.46
C LEU A 584 5.26 35.83 19.31
N MET A 585 5.12 36.34 18.08
CA MET A 585 4.38 37.58 17.81
C MET A 585 2.90 37.48 18.20
N VAL A 586 2.23 36.39 17.81
CA VAL A 586 0.80 36.17 18.13
C VAL A 586 0.58 36.05 19.63
N THR A 587 1.49 35.36 20.35
CA THR A 587 1.37 35.21 21.80
C THR A 587 1.52 36.55 22.53
N LEU A 588 2.48 37.39 22.11
CA LEU A 588 2.65 38.73 22.67
C LEU A 588 1.43 39.63 22.37
N LEU A 589 0.91 39.60 21.13
CA LEU A 589 -0.30 40.34 20.75
C LEU A 589 -1.54 39.90 21.54
N HIS A 590 -1.75 38.58 21.70
CA HIS A 590 -2.86 38.06 22.48
C HIS A 590 -2.76 38.47 23.95
N THR A 591 -1.54 38.50 24.50
CA THR A 591 -1.29 38.95 25.87
C THR A 591 -1.61 40.43 26.06
N ALA A 592 -1.34 41.29 25.07
CA ALA A 592 -1.78 42.69 25.13
C ALA A 592 -3.32 42.79 25.24
N GLU A 593 -4.07 41.97 24.51
CA GLU A 593 -5.53 41.93 24.60
C GLU A 593 -6.03 41.33 25.93
N ASP A 594 -5.36 40.30 26.45
CA ASP A 594 -5.69 39.73 27.76
C ASP A 594 -5.45 40.74 28.90
N VAL A 595 -4.35 41.51 28.81
CA VAL A 595 -4.04 42.61 29.73
C VAL A 595 -5.10 43.70 29.68
N LYS A 596 -5.61 44.03 28.48
CA LYS A 596 -6.70 45.01 28.32
C LYS A 596 -7.97 44.59 29.07
N ARG A 597 -8.28 43.29 29.09
CA ARG A 597 -9.44 42.74 29.82
C ARG A 597 -9.23 42.68 31.34
N LEU A 598 -8.02 42.90 31.86
CA LEU A 598 -7.79 42.94 33.31
C LEU A 598 -8.54 44.10 33.97
N ALA A 599 -8.73 45.22 33.25
CA ALA A 599 -9.49 46.36 33.75
C ALA A 599 -10.95 46.02 34.13
N GLU A 600 -11.54 45.01 33.48
CA GLU A 600 -12.91 44.56 33.75
C GLU A 600 -13.00 43.65 34.99
N LYS A 601 -11.87 43.12 35.45
CA LYS A 601 -11.78 42.17 36.56
C LYS A 601 -11.38 42.83 37.89
N GLU A 602 -11.25 44.15 37.90
CA GLU A 602 -10.83 44.90 39.08
C GLU A 602 -11.88 44.86 40.18
N ASP A 603 -11.49 44.39 41.37
CA ASP A 603 -12.35 44.24 42.54
C ASP A 603 -12.23 45.40 43.55
N TRP A 604 -11.28 46.32 43.34
CA TRP A 604 -10.99 47.49 44.19
C TRP A 604 -10.70 47.15 45.65
N VAL A 605 -10.29 45.91 45.94
CA VAL A 605 -9.94 45.48 47.29
C VAL A 605 -8.49 45.87 47.56
N VAL A 606 -8.30 46.73 48.57
CA VAL A 606 -6.99 47.27 48.95
C VAL A 606 -6.37 46.43 50.08
N ASP A 607 -5.09 46.07 49.93
CA ASP A 607 -4.34 45.34 50.93
C ASP A 607 -3.74 46.24 52.05
N ASN A 608 -2.96 45.66 52.95
CA ASN A 608 -2.31 46.41 54.04
C ASN A 608 -1.24 47.41 53.58
N GLU A 609 -0.73 47.27 52.35
CA GLU A 609 0.26 48.15 51.72
C GLU A 609 -0.42 49.24 50.84
N GLY A 610 -1.75 49.22 50.72
CA GLY A 610 -2.50 50.20 49.95
C GLY A 610 -2.61 49.87 48.47
N ILE A 611 -2.49 48.60 48.08
CA ILE A 611 -2.38 48.14 46.69
C ILE A 611 -3.53 47.17 46.38
N THR A 612 -4.02 47.16 45.14
CA THR A 612 -5.04 46.19 44.70
C THR A 612 -4.42 44.91 44.14
N SER A 613 -5.24 43.90 43.85
CA SER A 613 -4.73 42.67 43.24
C SER A 613 -4.27 42.85 41.77
N LEU A 614 -4.61 43.99 41.14
CA LEU A 614 -4.36 44.26 39.71
C LEU A 614 -2.90 44.16 39.29
N PRO A 615 -1.91 44.79 39.97
CA PRO A 615 -0.51 44.70 39.59
C PRO A 615 0.01 43.26 39.63
N ALA A 616 -0.43 42.47 40.63
CA ALA A 616 -0.06 41.06 40.74
C ALA A 616 -0.71 40.20 39.63
N GLN A 617 -1.97 40.47 39.27
CA GLN A 617 -2.63 39.81 38.15
C GLN A 617 -1.94 40.13 36.81
N PHE A 618 -1.51 41.37 36.62
CA PHE A 618 -0.72 41.79 35.47
C PHE A 618 0.63 41.07 35.42
N GLU A 619 1.38 41.05 36.52
CA GLU A 619 2.65 40.33 36.61
C GLU A 619 2.45 38.85 36.28
N GLN A 620 1.44 38.21 36.86
CA GLN A 620 1.12 36.80 36.60
C GLN A 620 0.75 36.55 35.14
N CYS A 621 -0.01 37.44 34.51
CA CYS A 621 -0.39 37.34 33.09
C CYS A 621 0.85 37.34 32.17
N VAL A 622 1.77 38.28 32.39
CA VAL A 622 3.02 38.37 31.61
C VAL A 622 3.94 37.18 31.89
N VAL A 623 4.06 36.74 33.15
CA VAL A 623 4.87 35.56 33.51
C VAL A 623 4.29 34.29 32.88
N GLN A 624 2.97 34.11 32.87
CA GLN A 624 2.32 32.97 32.23
C GLN A 624 2.54 32.99 30.71
N MET A 625 2.51 34.16 30.08
CA MET A 625 2.88 34.32 28.67
C MET A 625 4.32 33.86 28.42
N LEU A 626 5.29 34.35 29.21
CA LEU A 626 6.71 33.97 29.08
C LEU A 626 6.92 32.46 29.26
N GLN A 627 6.21 31.86 30.22
CA GLN A 627 6.22 30.40 30.42
C GLN A 627 5.68 29.64 29.21
N SER A 628 4.60 30.12 28.59
CA SER A 628 4.02 29.50 27.39
C SER A 628 4.96 29.54 26.19
N LEU A 629 5.85 30.54 26.12
CA LEU A 629 6.83 30.68 25.05
C LEU A 629 8.06 29.78 25.22
N LYS A 630 8.26 29.17 26.39
CA LYS A 630 9.45 28.35 26.67
C LYS A 630 9.58 27.16 25.71
N GLU A 631 8.50 26.42 25.49
CA GLU A 631 8.48 25.25 24.58
C GLU A 631 8.66 25.62 23.10
N PRO A 632 7.90 26.57 22.51
CA PRO A 632 8.07 26.94 21.10
C PRO A 632 9.43 27.61 20.85
N LEU A 633 10.05 28.26 21.84
CA LEU A 633 11.37 28.88 21.70
C LEU A 633 12.55 27.95 22.06
N GLU A 634 12.31 26.72 22.53
CA GLU A 634 13.36 25.72 22.73
C GLU A 634 14.12 25.43 21.42
N ILE A 635 15.44 25.34 21.48
CA ILE A 635 16.29 25.13 20.30
C ILE A 635 16.56 23.64 20.11
N LYS A 636 16.20 23.10 18.95
CA LYS A 636 16.56 21.74 18.52
C LYS A 636 17.78 21.74 17.58
N PRO A 637 18.49 20.60 17.42
CA PRO A 637 19.64 20.51 16.52
C PRO A 637 19.27 20.92 15.09
N GLY A 638 20.03 21.87 14.52
CA GLY A 638 19.78 22.45 13.20
C GLY A 638 18.93 23.72 13.20
N GLU A 639 18.28 24.08 14.31
CA GLU A 639 17.46 25.29 14.39
C GLU A 639 18.26 26.54 14.79
N ILE A 640 17.88 27.68 14.21
CA ILE A 640 18.39 29.01 14.59
C ILE A 640 17.64 29.50 15.82
N ASN A 641 18.32 30.22 16.72
CA ASN A 641 17.68 30.89 17.84
C ASN A 641 16.89 32.10 17.34
N VAL A 642 15.56 32.06 17.52
CA VAL A 642 14.63 33.13 17.14
C VAL A 642 14.98 34.48 17.77
N LEU A 643 15.40 34.48 19.05
CA LEU A 643 15.72 35.69 19.81
C LEU A 643 17.11 36.26 19.50
N GLN A 644 17.94 35.56 18.72
CA GLN A 644 19.21 36.10 18.21
C GLN A 644 19.03 36.89 16.91
N LEU A 645 17.84 36.88 16.32
CA LEU A 645 17.55 37.66 15.12
C LEU A 645 17.17 39.09 15.53
N ASP A 646 18.04 40.06 15.24
CA ASP A 646 17.87 41.48 15.64
C ASP A 646 16.47 42.03 15.30
N GLN A 647 15.98 41.78 14.08
CA GLN A 647 14.66 42.25 13.64
C GLN A 647 13.51 41.65 14.47
N VAL A 648 13.60 40.37 14.83
CA VAL A 648 12.58 39.69 15.63
C VAL A 648 12.62 40.18 17.06
N GLN A 649 13.83 40.41 17.58
CA GLN A 649 14.05 40.92 18.92
C GLN A 649 13.53 42.36 19.09
N ASP A 650 13.74 43.21 18.08
CA ASP A 650 13.19 44.57 18.05
C ASP A 650 11.66 44.56 18.05
N GLN A 651 11.03 43.72 17.21
CA GLN A 651 9.58 43.57 17.17
C GLN A 651 9.02 43.03 18.48
N ALA A 652 9.67 42.02 19.07
CA ALA A 652 9.27 41.46 20.35
C ALA A 652 9.38 42.49 21.48
N THR A 653 10.44 43.31 21.47
CA THR A 653 10.64 44.40 22.42
C THR A 653 9.57 45.48 22.27
N GLU A 654 9.22 45.86 21.04
CA GLU A 654 8.15 46.82 20.75
C GLU A 654 6.78 46.32 21.23
N LEU A 655 6.45 45.06 20.95
CA LEU A 655 5.22 44.44 21.46
C LEU A 655 5.21 44.33 22.99
N SER A 656 6.36 44.02 23.61
CA SER A 656 6.48 43.98 25.07
C SER A 656 6.25 45.36 25.69
N VAL A 657 6.81 46.42 25.10
CA VAL A 657 6.51 47.81 25.49
C VAL A 657 5.04 48.14 25.29
N SER A 658 4.42 47.65 24.21
CA SER A 658 2.99 47.83 23.94
C SER A 658 2.13 47.20 25.04
N ILE A 659 2.43 45.97 25.47
CA ILE A 659 1.74 45.30 26.60
C ILE A 659 1.77 46.17 27.85
N MET A 660 2.95 46.71 28.20
CA MET A 660 3.11 47.59 29.37
C MET A 660 2.26 48.85 29.23
N LYS A 661 2.28 49.50 28.06
CA LYS A 661 1.47 50.69 27.78
C LYS A 661 -0.03 50.43 27.80
N VAL A 662 -0.48 49.27 27.30
CA VAL A 662 -1.90 48.86 27.38
C VAL A 662 -2.33 48.75 28.83
N PHE A 663 -1.51 48.15 29.71
CA PHE A 663 -1.80 48.10 31.13
C PHE A 663 -1.86 49.49 31.79
N ILE A 664 -0.93 50.38 31.47
CA ILE A 664 -0.92 51.75 32.00
C ILE A 664 -2.18 52.51 31.54
N ASN A 665 -2.60 52.34 30.29
CA ASN A 665 -3.85 52.91 29.79
C ASN A 665 -5.08 52.30 30.52
N CYS A 666 -5.04 51.02 30.89
CA CYS A 666 -6.09 50.42 31.72
C CYS A 666 -6.20 51.12 33.08
N LEU A 667 -5.07 51.45 33.73
CA LEU A 667 -5.05 52.21 34.98
C LEU A 667 -5.62 53.63 34.79
N GLU A 668 -5.22 54.31 33.71
CA GLU A 668 -5.76 55.63 33.36
C GLU A 668 -7.28 55.58 33.14
N GLN A 669 -7.79 54.59 32.39
CA GLN A 669 -9.23 54.40 32.21
C GLN A 669 -9.97 54.13 33.53
N LEU A 670 -9.39 53.31 34.41
CA LEU A 670 -9.99 53.03 35.73
C LEU A 670 -10.05 54.28 36.62
N SER A 671 -9.07 55.18 36.50
CA SER A 671 -9.07 56.45 37.25
C SER A 671 -10.04 57.50 36.72
N THR A 672 -10.33 57.50 35.41
CA THR A 672 -11.12 58.54 34.73
C THR A 672 -12.57 58.15 34.51
N LYS A 673 -12.93 56.86 34.62
CA LYS A 673 -14.32 56.37 34.60
C LYS A 673 -15.13 56.98 35.75
N THR A 674 -15.85 58.06 35.45
CA THR A 674 -16.95 58.58 36.27
C THR A 674 -18.07 57.53 36.31
N ASN A 675 -18.77 57.41 37.45
CA ASN A 675 -19.91 56.51 37.66
C ASN A 675 -21.13 56.79 36.73
N GLY A 676 -20.96 57.53 35.62
CA GLY A 676 -22.01 57.94 34.70
C GLY A 676 -22.42 56.92 33.64
N ASP A 677 -21.70 55.80 33.50
CA ASP A 677 -21.99 54.76 32.49
C ASP A 677 -22.44 53.41 33.10
N ILE A 678 -22.79 53.38 34.39
CA ILE A 678 -23.45 52.23 35.02
C ILE A 678 -24.89 52.63 35.33
N ASP A 679 -25.80 52.17 34.45
CA ASP A 679 -27.26 52.10 34.60
C ASP A 679 -28.10 53.39 34.47
N THR A 680 -28.31 53.81 33.23
CA THR A 680 -29.56 54.44 32.76
C THR A 680 -30.69 53.41 32.56
N SER A 681 -30.79 52.39 33.43
CA SER A 681 -31.93 51.48 33.45
C SER A 681 -32.12 50.87 34.84
N HIS A 682 -33.25 51.22 35.45
CA HIS A 682 -33.80 50.72 36.72
C HIS A 682 -33.37 51.45 38.01
N ASN A 683 -34.02 52.58 38.30
CA ASN A 683 -35.06 52.61 39.35
C ASN A 683 -35.66 54.01 39.49
N ILE A 684 -36.85 54.19 38.92
CA ILE A 684 -37.75 55.30 39.24
C ILE A 684 -38.51 54.94 40.52
N SER A 685 -38.72 55.97 41.34
CA SER A 685 -39.63 56.09 42.49
C SER A 685 -39.15 55.52 43.84
N VAL A 686 -38.67 56.42 44.70
CA VAL A 686 -38.85 56.30 46.14
C VAL A 686 -39.72 57.47 46.57
N ASP A 687 -40.96 57.13 46.87
CA ASP A 687 -41.91 57.99 47.57
C ASP A 687 -41.51 58.06 49.06
N LEU A 688 -41.68 59.24 49.66
CA LEU A 688 -41.39 59.48 51.08
C LEU A 688 -42.41 58.75 51.95
N SER A 689 -41.98 57.80 52.80
CA SER A 689 -42.38 57.72 54.23
C SER A 689 -41.92 56.44 54.95
N SER A 690 -41.04 56.62 55.96
CA SER A 690 -40.92 55.90 57.26
C SER A 690 -39.46 55.62 57.67
N PRO A 691 -39.00 56.10 58.84
CA PRO A 691 -37.70 55.76 59.39
C PRO A 691 -37.87 54.59 60.36
N ASP A 692 -37.39 53.39 60.00
CA ASP A 692 -36.94 52.34 60.93
C ASP A 692 -36.74 51.01 60.18
N ARG A 693 -35.63 50.87 59.45
CA ARG A 693 -34.92 49.59 59.24
C ARG A 693 -33.45 49.87 58.89
N PHE A 694 -32.55 49.45 59.78
CA PHE A 694 -31.12 49.34 59.48
C PHE A 694 -30.92 48.39 58.29
N PRO A 695 -30.30 48.83 57.17
CA PRO A 695 -29.85 47.92 56.13
C PRO A 695 -28.61 47.17 56.62
N GLY A 696 -28.64 45.85 56.52
CA GLY A 696 -27.48 45.00 56.75
C GLY A 696 -26.37 45.31 55.75
N VAL A 697 -25.16 45.40 56.27
CA VAL A 697 -23.90 45.60 55.56
C VAL A 697 -23.65 44.46 54.58
N GLN A 698 -23.93 44.67 53.29
CA GLN A 698 -23.25 44.10 52.11
C GLN A 698 -23.83 44.73 50.84
N GLU A 699 -23.75 46.06 50.73
CA GLU A 699 -23.72 46.71 49.42
C GLU A 699 -22.26 46.81 49.00
N GLY A 700 -21.95 46.39 47.77
CA GLY A 700 -20.59 46.39 47.22
C GLY A 700 -19.97 47.78 47.35
N PHE A 701 -18.89 47.89 48.12
CA PHE A 701 -18.17 49.13 48.33
C PHE A 701 -17.49 49.51 47.02
N SER A 702 -18.12 50.40 46.23
CA SER A 702 -17.43 51.01 45.09
C SER A 702 -16.68 52.24 45.61
N PRO A 703 -15.35 52.32 45.45
CA PRO A 703 -14.58 53.46 45.93
C PRO A 703 -15.04 54.75 45.23
N THR A 704 -15.01 55.87 45.95
CA THR A 704 -15.26 57.21 45.39
C THR A 704 -14.24 57.55 44.31
N SER A 705 -14.52 58.54 43.47
CA SER A 705 -13.60 58.91 42.39
C SER A 705 -12.22 59.35 42.92
N GLU A 706 -12.20 59.99 44.09
CA GLU A 706 -11.01 60.45 44.79
C GLU A 706 -10.23 59.29 45.42
N GLN A 707 -10.95 58.30 45.99
CA GLN A 707 -10.33 57.07 46.49
C GLN A 707 -9.74 56.24 45.34
N ARG A 708 -10.39 56.17 44.18
CA ARG A 708 -9.85 55.52 42.98
C ARG A 708 -8.53 56.14 42.53
N LEU A 709 -8.45 57.48 42.52
CA LEU A 709 -7.21 58.20 42.20
C LEU A 709 -6.09 57.83 43.17
N LEU A 710 -6.36 57.81 44.48
CA LEU A 710 -5.36 57.44 45.49
C LEU A 710 -4.91 55.98 45.40
N ILE A 711 -5.85 55.06 45.17
CA ILE A 711 -5.56 53.63 45.00
C ILE A 711 -4.67 53.41 43.78
N ILE A 712 -5.00 54.05 42.64
CA ILE A 712 -4.20 53.92 41.42
C ILE A 712 -2.83 54.60 41.58
N LEU A 713 -2.72 55.73 42.28
CA LEU A 713 -1.43 56.34 42.62
C LEU A 713 -0.55 55.39 43.45
N SER A 714 -1.13 54.69 44.41
CA SER A 714 -0.44 53.68 45.21
C SER A 714 0.02 52.50 44.33
N ASN A 715 -0.86 52.01 43.44
CA ASN A 715 -0.52 50.99 42.46
C ASN A 715 0.62 51.44 41.53
N CYS A 716 0.63 52.69 41.05
CA CYS A 716 1.71 53.25 40.23
C CYS A 716 3.07 53.22 40.93
N GLN A 717 3.12 53.62 42.21
CA GLN A 717 4.35 53.55 43.01
C GLN A 717 4.85 52.10 43.18
N TYR A 718 3.93 51.16 43.36
CA TYR A 718 4.26 49.74 43.45
C TYR A 718 4.79 49.17 42.13
N LEU A 719 4.18 49.55 41.00
CA LEU A 719 4.61 49.12 39.67
C LEU A 719 6.03 49.57 39.37
N GLU A 720 6.35 50.83 39.67
CA GLU A 720 7.69 51.40 39.51
C GLU A 720 8.73 50.69 40.39
N ARG A 721 8.42 50.44 41.67
CA ARG A 721 9.39 49.94 42.65
C ARG A 721 9.62 48.43 42.60
N ARG A 722 8.61 47.64 42.22
CA ARG A 722 8.66 46.17 42.29
C ARG A 722 8.32 45.51 40.96
N THR A 723 7.14 45.78 40.41
CA THR A 723 6.58 44.96 39.31
C THR A 723 7.43 45.01 38.05
N PHE A 724 7.83 46.20 37.57
CA PHE A 724 8.64 46.29 36.35
C PHE A 724 10.06 45.69 36.51
N LEU A 725 10.66 45.79 37.71
CA LEU A 725 11.94 45.16 38.00
C LEU A 725 11.83 43.63 37.99
N ASN A 726 10.76 43.08 38.60
CA ASN A 726 10.48 41.65 38.54
C ASN A 726 10.24 41.18 37.11
N LEU A 727 9.47 41.93 36.33
CA LEU A 727 9.21 41.59 34.93
C LEU A 727 10.50 41.61 34.10
N ALA A 728 11.39 42.59 34.29
CA ALA A 728 12.69 42.63 33.64
C ALA A 728 13.50 41.35 33.89
N ASP A 729 13.60 40.90 35.15
CA ASP A 729 14.27 39.65 35.51
C ASP A 729 13.62 38.42 34.86
N HIS A 730 12.29 38.38 34.74
CA HIS A 730 11.60 37.30 34.02
C HIS A 730 11.88 37.33 32.51
N PHE A 731 11.89 38.49 31.87
CA PHE A 731 12.23 38.61 30.44
C PHE A 731 13.68 38.15 30.17
N GLU A 732 14.64 38.53 31.03
CA GLU A 732 16.04 38.11 30.92
C GLU A 732 16.21 36.60 31.10
N LYS A 733 15.53 36.01 32.10
CA LYS A 733 15.53 34.54 32.31
C LYS A 733 15.00 33.77 31.12
N HIS A 734 14.11 34.37 30.32
CA HIS A 734 13.54 33.78 29.12
C HIS A 734 14.31 34.14 27.83
N GLY A 735 15.45 34.84 27.93
CA GLY A 735 16.38 35.07 26.83
C GLY A 735 16.10 36.31 25.99
N PHE A 736 15.21 37.21 26.43
CA PHE A 736 14.96 38.48 25.74
C PHE A 736 16.09 39.48 26.06
N THR A 737 16.64 40.11 25.03
CA THR A 737 17.57 41.24 25.14
C THR A 737 16.82 42.56 24.93
N GLY A 738 17.19 43.62 25.66
CA GLY A 738 16.46 44.92 25.61
C GLY A 738 15.46 45.16 26.75
N THR A 739 15.56 44.40 27.84
CA THR A 739 14.80 44.59 29.08
C THR A 739 14.99 45.97 29.71
N GLU A 740 16.16 46.57 29.56
CA GLU A 740 16.43 47.96 29.98
C GLU A 740 15.48 48.95 29.29
N LYS A 741 15.33 48.84 27.96
CA LYS A 741 14.43 49.70 27.17
C LYS A 741 12.97 49.50 27.57
N ILE A 742 12.55 48.25 27.77
CA ILE A 742 11.18 47.92 28.23
C ILE A 742 10.92 48.59 29.58
N THR A 743 11.84 48.42 30.53
CA THR A 743 11.73 48.95 31.89
C THR A 743 11.72 50.47 31.89
N GLN A 744 12.65 51.11 31.17
CA GLN A 744 12.76 52.56 31.12
C GLN A 744 11.49 53.20 30.56
N VAL A 745 11.01 52.72 29.39
CA VAL A 745 9.79 53.27 28.77
C VAL A 745 8.56 53.05 29.65
N SER A 746 8.47 51.91 30.35
CA SER A 746 7.35 51.60 31.24
C SER A 746 7.36 52.46 32.50
N VAL A 747 8.53 52.67 33.11
CA VAL A 747 8.71 53.54 34.28
C VAL A 747 8.40 55.00 33.91
N ASP A 748 8.89 55.49 32.78
CA ASP A 748 8.61 56.86 32.33
C ASP A 748 7.11 57.08 32.07
N ALA A 749 6.42 56.09 31.49
CA ALA A 749 4.98 56.13 31.27
C ALA A 749 4.18 56.09 32.58
N VAL A 750 4.56 55.24 33.55
CA VAL A 750 3.91 55.22 34.88
C VAL A 750 4.16 56.51 35.65
N ARG A 751 5.36 57.09 35.59
CA ARG A 751 5.66 58.39 36.20
C ARG A 751 4.84 59.51 35.60
N GLN A 752 4.59 59.48 34.29
CA GLN A 752 3.70 60.44 33.65
C GLN A 752 2.27 60.30 34.16
N LEU A 753 1.76 59.07 34.25
CA LEU A 753 0.43 58.81 34.79
C LEU A 753 0.33 59.25 36.25
N ASP A 754 1.30 58.89 37.09
CA ASP A 754 1.37 59.30 38.50
C ASP A 754 1.33 60.83 38.65
N ARG A 755 2.05 61.59 37.82
CA ARG A 755 1.96 63.07 37.83
C ARG A 755 0.55 63.56 37.50
N ASN A 756 -0.05 63.07 36.41
CA ASN A 756 -1.37 63.50 35.96
C ASN A 756 -2.46 63.20 37.00
N LEU A 757 -2.44 61.99 37.58
CA LEU A 757 -3.40 61.56 38.60
C LEU A 757 -3.21 62.32 39.91
N PHE A 758 -1.95 62.61 40.26
CA PHE A 758 -1.63 63.38 41.46
C PHE A 758 -2.13 64.82 41.33
N GLU A 759 -1.88 65.50 40.20
CA GLU A 759 -2.40 66.84 39.94
C GLU A 759 -3.93 66.86 39.98
N ALA A 760 -4.60 65.92 39.31
CA ALA A 760 -6.06 65.82 39.32
C ALA A 760 -6.65 65.58 40.72
N TYR A 761 -5.98 64.81 41.57
CA TYR A 761 -6.39 64.63 42.97
C TYR A 761 -6.20 65.91 43.79
N ILE A 762 -5.06 66.58 43.61
CA ILE A 762 -4.74 67.82 44.31
C ILE A 762 -5.73 68.92 43.94
N GLU A 763 -6.04 69.13 42.65
CA GLU A 763 -7.05 70.11 42.22
C GLU A 763 -8.40 69.88 42.92
N ARG A 764 -8.87 68.63 42.96
CA ARG A 764 -10.17 68.29 43.58
C ARG A 764 -10.24 68.54 45.08
N ARG A 765 -9.11 68.49 45.80
CA ARG A 765 -9.06 68.61 47.26
C ARG A 765 -8.49 69.95 47.76
N ALA A 766 -7.51 70.51 47.07
CA ALA A 766 -6.88 71.77 47.44
C ALA A 766 -7.75 72.97 47.07
N ASP A 767 -8.36 72.99 45.88
CA ASP A 767 -9.12 74.16 45.39
C ASP A 767 -10.32 74.51 46.28
N PRO A 768 -11.13 73.56 46.79
CA PRO A 768 -12.22 73.89 47.71
C PRO A 768 -11.70 74.45 49.06
N ILE A 769 -10.57 73.93 49.55
CA ILE A 769 -9.97 74.38 50.80
C ILE A 769 -9.45 75.82 50.63
N ALA A 770 -8.66 76.08 49.59
CA ALA A 770 -8.15 77.39 49.27
C ALA A 770 -9.29 78.39 48.98
N GLY A 771 -10.26 78.01 48.14
CA GLY A 771 -11.41 78.83 47.78
C GLY A 771 -12.34 79.16 48.95
N SER A 772 -12.35 78.36 50.02
CA SER A 772 -13.12 78.64 51.24
C SER A 772 -12.48 79.72 52.14
N LEU A 773 -11.18 80.01 51.97
CA LEU A 773 -10.45 80.95 52.82
C LEU A 773 -10.91 82.39 52.61
N GLU A 774 -11.07 82.83 51.35
CA GLU A 774 -11.46 84.21 51.05
C GLU A 774 -12.88 84.55 51.58
N PRO A 775 -13.94 83.76 51.27
CA PRO A 775 -15.26 83.97 51.87
C PRO A 775 -15.23 83.86 53.40
N GLY A 776 -14.41 82.95 53.94
CA GLY A 776 -14.25 82.76 55.38
C GLY A 776 -13.63 83.94 56.12
N ILE A 777 -12.66 84.64 55.51
CA ILE A 777 -12.03 85.84 56.07
C ILE A 777 -13.02 87.00 56.17
N TYR A 778 -13.86 87.19 55.16
CA TYR A 778 -14.81 88.31 55.06
C TYR A 778 -16.22 87.97 55.56
N ALA A 779 -16.43 86.76 56.08
CA ALA A 779 -17.69 86.33 56.65
C ALA A 779 -18.18 87.32 57.73
N GLY A 780 -19.43 87.76 57.61
CA GLY A 780 -20.03 88.73 58.53
C GLY A 780 -19.58 90.18 58.34
N TYR A 781 -19.17 90.58 57.13
CA TYR A 781 -18.71 91.94 56.77
C TYR A 781 -17.46 92.39 57.53
N PHE A 782 -16.55 91.46 57.82
CA PHE A 782 -15.30 91.75 58.52
C PHE A 782 -14.40 92.70 57.70
N ASP A 783 -13.91 93.79 58.31
CA ASP A 783 -12.96 94.72 57.71
C ASP A 783 -11.67 94.80 58.55
N TRP A 784 -10.51 94.61 57.91
CA TRP A 784 -9.19 94.70 58.53
C TRP A 784 -8.89 96.09 59.14
N ARG A 785 -9.57 97.13 58.65
CA ARG A 785 -9.43 98.53 59.10
C ARG A 785 -10.18 98.86 60.38
N ASP A 786 -11.22 98.09 60.71
CA ASP A 786 -12.06 98.30 61.89
C ASP A 786 -12.21 97.00 62.69
N CYS A 787 -11.08 96.54 63.27
CA CYS A 787 -11.01 95.28 63.98
C CYS A 787 -11.08 95.48 65.50
N GLN A 788 -12.02 94.77 66.13
CA GLN A 788 -12.05 94.61 67.58
C GLN A 788 -10.80 93.86 68.10
N PRO A 789 -10.45 93.98 69.40
CA PRO A 789 -9.33 93.24 69.96
C PRO A 789 -9.49 91.72 69.74
N PRO A 790 -8.42 91.02 69.33
CA PRO A 790 -8.49 89.60 68.97
C PRO A 790 -8.86 88.74 70.20
N THR A 791 -9.90 87.92 70.08
CA THR A 791 -10.36 87.00 71.15
C THR A 791 -9.83 85.57 70.97
N GLY A 792 -9.30 85.27 69.78
CA GLY A 792 -8.74 83.98 69.38
C GLY A 792 -8.77 83.80 67.86
N VAL A 793 -8.35 82.62 67.41
CA VAL A 793 -8.41 82.22 66.00
C VAL A 793 -9.86 82.04 65.56
N ARG A 794 -10.24 82.67 64.43
CA ARG A 794 -11.60 82.60 63.86
C ARG A 794 -11.94 81.22 63.30
N ASN A 795 -13.23 80.92 63.17
CA ASN A 795 -13.72 79.58 62.84
C ASN A 795 -13.35 79.13 61.41
N TYR A 796 -13.26 80.03 60.43
CA TYR A 796 -12.88 79.67 59.06
C TYR A 796 -11.53 78.93 59.00
N LEU A 797 -10.55 79.35 59.83
CA LEU A 797 -9.24 78.72 59.86
C LEU A 797 -9.29 77.34 60.52
N LYS A 798 -10.16 77.18 61.53
CA LYS A 798 -10.40 75.89 62.17
C LYS A 798 -11.05 74.91 61.21
N GLU A 799 -12.00 75.39 60.39
CA GLU A 799 -12.67 74.63 59.35
C GLU A 799 -11.69 74.20 58.25
N ALA A 800 -10.83 75.11 57.79
CA ALA A 800 -9.74 74.78 56.85
C ALA A 800 -8.81 73.69 57.42
N LEU A 801 -8.38 73.81 58.68
CA LEU A 801 -7.56 72.77 59.33
C LEU A 801 -8.29 71.43 59.45
N VAL A 802 -9.59 71.43 59.77
CA VAL A 802 -10.40 70.21 59.80
C VAL A 802 -10.51 69.59 58.41
N ASN A 803 -10.70 70.38 57.36
CA ASN A 803 -10.74 69.88 55.99
C ASN A 803 -9.40 69.26 55.56
N ILE A 804 -8.27 69.85 55.95
CA ILE A 804 -6.95 69.25 55.72
C ILE A 804 -6.79 67.94 56.52
N ILE A 805 -7.32 67.84 57.75
CA ILE A 805 -7.36 66.58 58.52
C ILE A 805 -8.23 65.53 57.84
N THR A 806 -9.36 65.92 57.24
CA THR A 806 -10.22 65.01 56.48
C THR A 806 -9.47 64.41 55.28
N VAL A 807 -8.71 65.24 54.54
CA VAL A 807 -7.86 64.76 53.45
C VAL A 807 -6.73 63.87 53.98
N HIS A 808 -6.09 64.23 55.08
CA HIS A 808 -5.10 63.37 55.74
C HIS A 808 -5.68 62.00 56.08
N ALA A 809 -6.86 61.94 56.68
CA ALA A 809 -7.52 60.70 57.06
C ALA A 809 -7.87 59.86 55.83
N GLU A 810 -8.41 60.47 54.77
CA GLU A 810 -8.70 59.80 53.50
C GLU A 810 -7.44 59.15 52.90
N VAL A 811 -6.35 59.91 52.75
CA VAL A 811 -5.09 59.40 52.19
C VAL A 811 -4.50 58.32 53.09
N PHE A 812 -4.50 58.52 54.41
CA PHE A 812 -3.97 57.55 55.37
C PHE A 812 -4.72 56.21 55.36
N THR A 813 -6.03 56.23 55.08
CA THR A 813 -6.82 54.98 54.95
C THR A 813 -6.47 54.17 53.70
N VAL A 814 -5.99 54.83 52.65
CA VAL A 814 -5.62 54.17 51.39
C VAL A 814 -4.14 53.80 51.39
N SER A 815 -3.23 54.78 51.55
CA SER A 815 -1.79 54.54 51.57
C SER A 815 -1.06 55.57 52.43
N LYS A 816 -0.36 55.08 53.46
CA LYS A 816 0.40 55.91 54.40
C LYS A 816 1.58 56.62 53.74
N ASP A 817 2.15 56.03 52.71
CA ASP A 817 3.32 56.54 51.99
C ASP A 817 2.97 57.78 51.15
N LEU A 818 1.70 57.95 50.76
CA LEU A 818 1.22 59.10 49.99
C LEU A 818 0.95 60.34 50.85
N VAL A 819 0.76 60.19 52.17
CA VAL A 819 0.35 61.29 53.07
C VAL A 819 1.29 62.49 53.02
N PRO A 820 2.64 62.33 53.15
CA PRO A 820 3.55 63.47 53.13
C PRO A 820 3.54 64.19 51.78
N ARG A 821 3.40 63.43 50.68
CA ARG A 821 3.40 63.96 49.31
C ARG A 821 2.15 64.80 49.05
N VAL A 822 0.97 64.28 49.42
CA VAL A 822 -0.32 64.97 49.22
C VAL A 822 -0.42 66.21 50.10
N LEU A 823 -0.17 66.07 51.40
CA LEU A 823 -0.35 67.18 52.33
C LEU A 823 0.61 68.33 52.08
N SER A 824 1.86 68.06 51.69
CA SER A 824 2.81 69.14 51.40
C SER A 824 2.32 70.06 50.27
N ARG A 825 1.64 69.50 49.25
CA ARG A 825 1.07 70.29 48.14
C ARG A 825 -0.22 71.01 48.50
N ILE A 826 -1.07 70.42 49.33
CA ILE A 826 -2.26 71.11 49.85
C ILE A 826 -1.84 72.29 50.75
N VAL A 827 -0.84 72.09 51.60
CA VAL A 827 -0.29 73.13 52.47
C VAL A 827 0.32 74.28 51.65
N GLU A 828 0.99 73.98 50.55
CA GLU A 828 1.50 74.98 49.61
C GLU A 828 0.37 75.82 49.01
N SER A 829 -0.68 75.20 48.44
CA SER A 829 -1.84 75.91 47.89
C SER A 829 -2.53 76.81 48.94
N VAL A 830 -2.71 76.30 50.16
CA VAL A 830 -3.29 77.06 51.27
C VAL A 830 -2.39 78.22 51.71
N ALA A 831 -1.06 78.02 51.74
CA ALA A 831 -0.10 79.05 52.09
C ALA A 831 -0.04 80.17 51.05
N ASP A 832 -0.09 79.81 49.76
CA ASP A 832 -0.10 80.75 48.63
C ASP A 832 -1.37 81.59 48.63
N GLU A 833 -2.53 80.97 48.84
CA GLU A 833 -3.81 81.68 48.89
C GLU A 833 -3.88 82.61 50.11
N MET A 834 -3.42 82.15 51.28
CA MET A 834 -3.29 83.02 52.46
C MET A 834 -2.34 84.19 52.21
N CYS A 835 -1.22 83.96 51.52
CA CYS A 835 -0.28 85.03 51.16
C CYS A 835 -0.92 86.05 50.22
N ARG A 836 -1.58 85.59 49.15
CA ARG A 836 -2.32 86.44 48.20
C ARG A 836 -3.34 87.31 48.93
N LEU A 837 -4.16 86.70 49.79
CA LEU A 837 -5.21 87.41 50.53
C LEU A 837 -4.63 88.47 51.47
N MET A 838 -3.52 88.20 52.14
CA MET A 838 -2.86 89.19 53.01
C MET A 838 -2.26 90.36 52.23
N GLN A 839 -1.71 90.10 51.03
CA GLN A 839 -1.14 91.14 50.16
C GLN A 839 -2.21 92.03 49.52
N CYS A 840 -3.42 91.52 49.30
CA CYS A 840 -4.54 92.28 48.75
C CYS A 840 -5.20 93.24 49.77
N VAL A 841 -4.84 93.17 51.06
CA VAL A 841 -5.40 94.07 52.08
C VAL A 841 -4.80 95.47 51.95
N SER A 842 -5.64 96.47 51.72
CA SER A 842 -5.21 97.87 51.52
C SER A 842 -4.57 98.54 52.75
N SER A 843 -5.04 98.21 53.95
CA SER A 843 -4.49 98.75 55.21
C SER A 843 -4.97 97.93 56.40
N PHE A 844 -4.15 97.86 57.45
CA PHE A 844 -4.45 97.15 58.69
C PHE A 844 -4.60 98.12 59.85
N SER A 845 -5.63 97.92 60.67
CA SER A 845 -5.68 98.48 62.02
C SER A 845 -4.66 97.77 62.94
N LYS A 846 -4.35 98.36 64.10
CA LYS A 846 -3.47 97.73 65.12
C LYS A 846 -3.96 96.33 65.50
N ASN A 847 -5.26 96.19 65.77
CA ASN A 847 -5.87 94.91 66.14
C ASN A 847 -6.01 93.97 64.93
N GLY A 848 -6.27 94.51 63.73
CA GLY A 848 -6.35 93.73 62.49
C GLY A 848 -5.00 93.09 62.12
N ALA A 849 -3.90 93.83 62.26
CA ALA A 849 -2.55 93.30 62.08
C ALA A 849 -2.21 92.21 63.13
N LEU A 850 -2.71 92.37 64.37
CA LEU A 850 -2.53 91.38 65.43
C LEU A 850 -3.36 90.10 65.16
N GLN A 851 -4.60 90.22 64.70
CA GLN A 851 -5.45 89.08 64.30
C GLN A 851 -4.86 88.33 63.09
N ALA A 852 -4.41 89.06 62.05
CA ALA A 852 -3.78 88.44 60.87
C ALA A 852 -2.50 87.67 61.25
N ARG A 853 -1.68 88.24 62.13
CA ARG A 853 -0.46 87.57 62.62
C ARG A 853 -0.78 86.35 63.50
N LEU A 854 -1.82 86.43 64.32
CA LEU A 854 -2.33 85.29 65.09
C LEU A 854 -2.74 84.14 64.18
N GLU A 855 -3.50 84.42 63.13
CA GLU A 855 -4.03 83.41 62.20
C GLU A 855 -2.95 82.77 61.33
N LEU A 856 -2.02 83.57 60.77
CA LEU A 856 -0.89 83.05 60.00
C LEU A 856 0.03 82.18 60.87
N CYS A 857 0.36 82.63 62.09
CA CYS A 857 1.17 81.84 63.02
C CYS A 857 0.44 80.57 63.47
N ALA A 858 -0.86 80.64 63.75
CA ALA A 858 -1.65 79.46 64.14
C ALA A 858 -1.69 78.41 63.01
N LEU A 859 -1.92 78.84 61.77
CA LEU A 859 -1.93 77.96 60.60
C LEU A 859 -0.57 77.32 60.36
N ARG A 860 0.49 78.15 60.30
CA ARG A 860 1.86 77.69 60.06
C ARG A 860 2.33 76.71 61.15
N ASP A 861 2.05 77.00 62.41
CA ASP A 861 2.42 76.12 63.53
C ASP A 861 1.62 74.80 63.50
N ALA A 862 0.35 74.84 63.07
CA ALA A 862 -0.51 73.65 62.98
C ALA A 862 -0.05 72.65 61.91
N ILE A 863 0.37 73.14 60.74
CA ILE A 863 0.77 72.30 59.59
C ILE A 863 2.29 72.16 59.44
N ALA A 864 3.06 72.50 60.49
CA ALA A 864 4.51 72.60 60.45
C ALA A 864 5.23 71.34 59.93
N ALA A 865 4.65 70.16 60.18
CA ALA A 865 5.22 68.87 59.75
C ALA A 865 5.23 68.67 58.22
N TYR A 866 4.44 69.44 57.47
CA TYR A 866 4.27 69.31 56.02
C TYR A 866 4.68 70.58 55.25
N LEU A 867 5.41 71.50 55.90
CA LEU A 867 5.93 72.69 55.23
C LEU A 867 7.11 72.34 54.33
N ASN A 868 7.03 72.73 53.06
CA ASN A 868 8.12 72.68 52.09
C ASN A 868 8.79 74.07 51.93
N SER A 869 9.79 74.20 51.05
CA SER A 869 10.50 75.47 50.85
C SER A 869 9.60 76.57 50.26
N GLU A 870 8.64 76.19 49.42
CA GLU A 870 7.73 77.09 48.72
C GLU A 870 6.69 77.65 49.70
N SER A 871 5.93 76.80 50.39
CA SER A 871 4.99 77.19 51.45
C SER A 871 5.64 78.03 52.56
N ASN A 872 6.86 77.71 52.99
CA ASN A 872 7.60 78.53 53.95
C ASN A 872 7.91 79.94 53.43
N SER A 873 8.17 80.07 52.14
CA SER A 873 8.43 81.36 51.50
C SER A 873 7.15 82.18 51.43
N SER A 874 6.02 81.56 51.06
CA SER A 874 4.70 82.21 51.02
C SER A 874 4.26 82.69 52.41
N PHE A 875 4.44 81.88 53.46
CA PHE A 875 4.16 82.33 54.83
C PHE A 875 5.07 83.47 55.29
N LYS A 876 6.35 83.49 54.89
CA LYS A 876 7.24 84.62 55.18
C LYS A 876 6.76 85.89 54.49
N LEU A 877 6.47 85.82 53.19
CA LEU A 877 5.94 86.93 52.41
C LEU A 877 4.62 87.47 52.99
N ALA A 878 3.73 86.58 53.44
CA ALA A 878 2.49 86.96 54.11
C ALA A 878 2.74 87.69 55.44
N LEU A 879 3.71 87.22 56.24
CA LEU A 879 4.06 87.83 57.53
C LEU A 879 4.79 89.17 57.40
N ASP A 880 5.58 89.34 56.34
CA ASP A 880 6.32 90.56 56.00
C ASP A 880 5.39 91.66 55.46
N ALA A 881 4.27 91.29 54.83
CA ALA A 881 3.22 92.23 54.40
C ALA A 881 2.47 92.89 55.58
N LEU A 882 2.58 92.33 56.80
CA LEU A 882 1.90 92.83 57.99
C LEU A 882 2.71 93.89 58.76
N PRO A 883 2.09 94.97 59.28
CA PRO A 883 2.77 95.97 60.12
C PRO A 883 3.49 95.36 61.34
N GLN A 884 4.70 95.85 61.66
CA GLN A 884 5.49 95.34 62.78
C GLN A 884 4.86 95.62 64.15
N LEU A 885 4.96 94.65 65.06
CA LEU A 885 4.48 94.77 66.45
C LEU A 885 5.56 95.42 67.33
N HIS A 886 5.35 96.66 67.72
CA HIS A 886 6.30 97.46 68.53
C HIS A 886 6.04 97.38 70.04
N SER A 887 4.87 96.90 70.48
CA SER A 887 4.48 96.79 71.91
C SER A 887 4.76 95.39 72.47
N GLY A 888 5.47 95.32 73.61
CA GLY A 888 5.68 94.06 74.33
C GLY A 888 4.41 93.43 74.89
N GLY A 889 3.35 94.21 75.11
CA GLY A 889 2.03 93.71 75.54
C GLY A 889 1.28 92.97 74.42
N ASP A 890 1.39 93.44 73.18
CA ASP A 890 0.73 92.82 72.03
C ASP A 890 1.38 91.46 71.70
N LYS A 891 2.71 91.33 71.91
CA LYS A 891 3.43 90.05 71.76
C LYS A 891 3.00 89.02 72.81
N LYS A 892 2.82 89.43 74.07
CA LYS A 892 2.30 88.55 75.13
C LYS A 892 0.87 88.10 74.84
N LEU A 893 0.00 89.02 74.41
CA LEU A 893 -1.37 88.70 74.03
C LEU A 893 -1.43 87.69 72.86
N LEU A 894 -0.55 87.85 71.87
CA LEU A 894 -0.43 86.90 70.75
C LEU A 894 -0.06 85.49 71.22
N GLU A 895 0.93 85.37 72.11
CA GLU A 895 1.36 84.07 72.68
C GLU A 895 0.26 83.41 73.53
N GLU A 896 -0.45 84.19 74.35
CA GLU A 896 -1.59 83.70 75.16
C GLU A 896 -2.71 83.15 74.26
N LEU A 897 -3.06 83.88 73.19
CA LEU A 897 -4.10 83.45 72.24
C LEU A 897 -3.68 82.23 71.42
N LEU A 898 -2.40 82.12 71.03
CA LEU A 898 -1.86 80.92 70.38
C LEU A 898 -1.89 79.70 71.30
N ASN A 899 -1.54 79.86 72.58
CA ASN A 899 -1.61 78.78 73.57
C ASN A 899 -3.05 78.34 73.85
N LYS A 900 -3.99 79.30 73.88
CA LYS A 900 -5.44 79.01 73.96
C LYS A 900 -5.93 78.25 72.74
N PHE A 901 -5.47 78.61 71.54
CA PHE A 901 -5.78 77.88 70.31
C PHE A 901 -5.24 76.44 70.35
N LYS A 902 -3.94 76.27 70.67
CA LYS A 902 -3.27 74.96 70.77
C LYS A 902 -3.93 74.03 71.79
N SER A 903 -4.35 74.55 72.93
CA SER A 903 -5.09 73.78 73.95
C SER A 903 -6.52 73.44 73.51
N SER A 904 -7.22 74.36 72.83
CA SER A 904 -8.60 74.11 72.36
C SER A 904 -8.70 73.10 71.21
N MET A 905 -7.68 73.02 70.35
CA MET A 905 -7.62 72.11 69.19
C MET A 905 -6.56 71.01 69.33
N GLN A 906 -6.17 70.67 70.56
CA GLN A 906 -5.06 69.74 70.82
C GLN A 906 -5.23 68.39 70.10
N LEU A 907 -6.45 67.84 70.10
CA LEU A 907 -6.76 66.56 69.47
C LEU A 907 -6.57 66.62 67.94
N GLN A 908 -7.10 67.68 67.30
CA GLN A 908 -7.02 67.90 65.86
C GLN A 908 -5.58 68.14 65.39
N LEU A 909 -4.81 68.94 66.14
CA LEU A 909 -3.43 69.26 65.79
C LEU A 909 -2.48 68.06 65.94
N THR A 910 -2.83 67.09 66.80
CA THR A 910 -2.06 65.85 66.96
C THR A 910 -2.12 64.96 65.71
N CYS A 911 -3.16 65.10 64.87
CA CYS A 911 -3.28 64.37 63.60
C CYS A 911 -2.14 64.68 62.62
N PHE A 912 -1.54 65.87 62.69
CA PHE A 912 -0.45 66.28 61.79
C PHE A 912 0.95 65.87 62.29
N GLN A 913 1.06 65.30 63.49
CA GLN A 913 2.35 64.88 64.04
C GLN A 913 2.80 63.52 63.47
N PRO A 914 4.11 63.31 63.23
CA PRO A 914 4.63 62.06 62.69
C PRO A 914 4.37 60.87 63.63
N ALA A 915 4.13 59.70 63.03
CA ALA A 915 3.66 58.47 63.69
C ALA A 915 4.50 57.97 64.89
N CYS A 916 5.74 58.44 65.05
CA CYS A 916 6.62 58.11 66.18
C CYS A 916 6.11 58.64 67.55
N VAL A 917 5.10 59.52 67.55
CA VAL A 917 4.58 60.21 68.75
C VAL A 917 3.10 59.89 69.04
N GLN A 918 2.45 59.05 68.23
CA GLN A 918 1.00 58.78 68.38
C GLN A 918 0.68 57.59 69.29
N PRO A 919 -0.15 57.75 70.35
CA PRO A 919 -0.66 56.63 71.14
C PRO A 919 -1.62 55.75 70.30
N CYS A 920 -1.62 54.43 70.51
CA CYS A 920 -2.44 53.45 69.77
C CYS A 920 -3.96 53.77 69.70
N HIS A 921 -4.48 54.61 70.61
CA HIS A 921 -5.87 55.07 70.60
C HIS A 921 -6.20 56.04 69.44
N PHE A 922 -5.23 56.75 68.87
CA PHE A 922 -5.45 57.74 67.80
C PHE A 922 -5.66 57.12 66.42
N GLN A 923 -5.06 55.95 66.16
CA GLN A 923 -5.35 55.15 64.95
C GLN A 923 -6.83 54.74 64.89
N PHE A 924 -7.44 54.46 66.04
CA PHE A 924 -8.88 54.18 66.16
C PHE A 924 -9.75 55.42 65.93
N LEU A 925 -9.27 56.61 66.32
CA LEU A 925 -10.01 57.86 66.16
C LEU A 925 -10.02 58.34 64.70
N LEU A 926 -8.89 58.24 63.98
CA LEU A 926 -8.82 58.48 62.53
C LEU A 926 -9.73 57.51 61.76
N HIS A 927 -9.81 56.25 62.19
CA HIS A 927 -10.71 55.26 61.61
C HIS A 927 -12.20 55.55 61.91
N GLN A 928 -12.53 56.03 63.11
CA GLN A 928 -13.91 56.43 63.46
C GLN A 928 -14.34 57.78 62.85
N ILE A 929 -13.43 58.74 62.68
CA ILE A 929 -13.69 60.05 62.06
C ILE A 929 -13.96 59.86 60.56
N GLY A 930 -13.19 59.01 59.88
CA GLY A 930 -13.49 58.63 58.48
C GLY A 930 -14.87 57.98 58.33
N HIS A 931 -15.31 57.17 59.28
CA HIS A 931 -16.62 56.49 59.23
C HIS A 931 -17.81 57.39 59.64
N LYS A 932 -17.59 58.46 60.43
CA LYS A 932 -18.66 59.34 60.94
C LYS A 932 -18.85 60.64 60.18
N LEU A 933 -17.87 61.11 59.41
CA LEU A 933 -18.00 62.31 58.56
C LEU A 933 -18.49 62.01 57.14
N LEU A 934 -18.64 60.73 56.76
CA LEU A 934 -19.33 60.31 55.54
C LEU A 934 -20.87 60.33 55.68
N PHE A 935 -21.40 60.69 56.85
CA PHE A 935 -22.83 60.72 57.18
C PHE A 935 -23.35 62.10 57.63
N ILE A 936 -22.60 63.16 57.35
CA ILE A 936 -23.05 64.56 57.40
C ILE A 936 -22.65 65.19 56.07
#